data_AF-A0A6N9Q6D2-F1
#
_entry.id   AF-A0A6N9Q6D2-F1
#
_cell.length_a   1.000
_cell.length_b   1.000
_cell.length_c   1.000
_cell.angle_alpha   90.00
_cell.angle_beta   90.00
_cell.angle_gamma   90.00
#
_symmetry.space_group_name_H-M   'P 1'
#
loop_
_entity.id
_entity.type
_entity.pdbx_description
1 polymer ?
#
loop_
_entity_poly.entity_id
_entity_poly.type
_entity_poly.pdbx_seq_one_letter_code
_entity_poly.pdbx_strand_id
1 'polypeptide(L)'
;MKNKEIEDNKNKEKVKNKKKFYILILALVFIISLIGWWLFPTQETKPPQTQTEDEESLMGTLPLPFPFPTGEPLPNNHPIQPEHNLDVFESSNIIYDGSDTYFRNELDDWKLYVLHNGEQEPEKVMDEAVYYMTKVEEKILYTQSNELGIFMIDTDGSNKEQITGDSTHQFIVQDSWVYYVDASDRNRLTKVKLDGTDKVVLSDDEIHSFLIQENCIYYVNRSNELNLYKMKTDGSSRLLVSKDSVTNLKILDDWIYYLFENNIYKINKDGLELDIVSNEYIQFFQISQDWIYYRTEGIGGNLWRMKLDGTNKEQISISGYDLDFIEIWDDWVFYYSAFLNKELYHLDGETKKISEKDISNLFVHNNLLFYLDNNDFNKLYQMDLNGENINKIVDSTVTEYEIYDNKIYYRNALDENKLYETELLGENNVRVIDQRLLQYEMYNDQLYFIEDSDQQRLFQYDMETKQLTKITDEQVYQFYILNEKIFYTSQEGSNIVNLDGTDLLKLTSDIENPKILGDWIYYVGYGEHENLYRIKQDGSEQTKLTTINTNNYMILNDWIYYIEDWKLHKIKLDGSEKVKISDKSVNLLLSIENDWIYASSSLNASPISVYTTVFKVKTNGKSYEELINGYIEDLEITDKGILFTENQESYRTFKVNIDGSNESVLFTPTP
;
A
#
# COMPACT_ATOMS: atom_id res chain seq x y z
N MET A 1 -11.52 -63.02 -11.33
CA MET A 1 -12.98 -62.73 -11.38
C MET A 1 -13.72 -62.97 -10.06
N LYS A 2 -13.26 -63.81 -9.10
CA LYS A 2 -13.96 -63.99 -7.81
C LYS A 2 -13.74 -62.92 -6.72
N ASN A 3 -12.76 -62.01 -6.86
CA ASN A 3 -12.58 -60.90 -5.90
C ASN A 3 -13.30 -59.60 -6.29
N LYS A 4 -13.77 -59.47 -7.54
CA LYS A 4 -14.45 -58.26 -8.01
C LYS A 4 -15.95 -58.22 -7.61
N GLU A 5 -16.59 -59.37 -7.41
CA GLU A 5 -17.98 -59.46 -6.94
C GLU A 5 -18.16 -59.24 -5.42
N ILE A 6 -17.09 -59.37 -4.62
CA ILE A 6 -17.15 -59.18 -3.16
C ILE A 6 -17.04 -57.68 -2.79
N GLU A 7 -16.30 -56.90 -3.57
CA GLU A 7 -16.16 -55.44 -3.39
C GLU A 7 -17.42 -54.67 -3.81
N ASP A 8 -18.07 -55.07 -4.91
CA ASP A 8 -19.30 -54.42 -5.39
C ASP A 8 -20.50 -54.65 -4.46
N ASN A 9 -20.55 -55.79 -3.75
CA ASN A 9 -21.61 -56.06 -2.76
C ASN A 9 -21.39 -55.30 -1.44
N LYS A 10 -20.14 -55.09 -0.99
CA LYS A 10 -19.84 -54.27 0.20
C LYS A 10 -20.15 -52.78 -0.02
N ASN A 11 -19.94 -52.27 -1.23
CA ASN A 11 -20.29 -50.88 -1.56
C ASN A 11 -21.81 -50.65 -1.63
N LYS A 12 -22.60 -51.63 -2.09
CA LYS A 12 -24.08 -51.53 -2.11
C LYS A 12 -24.71 -51.56 -0.71
N GLU A 13 -24.15 -52.30 0.25
CA GLU A 13 -24.62 -52.27 1.66
C GLU A 13 -24.27 -50.97 2.38
N LYS A 14 -23.07 -50.40 2.16
CA LYS A 14 -22.67 -49.10 2.73
C LYS A 14 -23.57 -47.95 2.27
N VAL A 15 -23.97 -47.93 0.99
CA VAL A 15 -24.88 -46.91 0.44
C VAL A 15 -26.31 -47.06 1.00
N LYS A 16 -26.76 -48.31 1.26
CA LYS A 16 -28.08 -48.58 1.84
C LYS A 16 -28.18 -48.16 3.32
N ASN A 17 -27.09 -48.25 4.08
CA ASN A 17 -27.02 -47.79 5.47
C ASN A 17 -26.92 -46.26 5.59
N LYS A 18 -26.19 -45.56 4.69
CA LYS A 18 -26.18 -44.08 4.64
C LYS A 18 -27.56 -43.48 4.33
N LYS A 19 -28.34 -44.08 3.43
CA LYS A 19 -29.72 -43.63 3.14
C LYS A 19 -30.68 -43.81 4.33
N LYS A 20 -30.56 -44.90 5.10
CA LYS A 20 -31.38 -45.08 6.33
C LYS A 20 -31.03 -44.07 7.43
N PHE A 21 -29.76 -43.68 7.55
CA PHE A 21 -29.31 -42.69 8.51
C PHE A 21 -29.84 -41.28 8.19
N TYR A 22 -29.81 -40.89 6.91
CA TYR A 22 -30.38 -39.61 6.44
C TYR A 22 -31.90 -39.51 6.65
N ILE A 23 -32.64 -40.61 6.43
CA ILE A 23 -34.09 -40.65 6.67
C ILE A 23 -34.41 -40.52 8.17
N LEU A 24 -33.56 -41.06 9.07
CA LEU A 24 -33.72 -40.91 10.51
C LEU A 24 -33.49 -39.46 10.98
N ILE A 25 -32.49 -38.77 10.41
CA ILE A 25 -32.20 -37.36 10.72
C ILE A 25 -33.34 -36.45 10.25
N LEU A 26 -33.84 -36.66 9.03
CA LEU A 26 -34.99 -35.90 8.51
C LEU A 26 -36.26 -36.11 9.35
N ALA A 27 -36.50 -37.34 9.84
CA ALA A 27 -37.62 -37.60 10.75
C ALA A 27 -37.45 -36.91 12.11
N LEU A 28 -36.22 -36.80 12.63
CA LEU A 28 -35.93 -36.12 13.89
C LEU A 28 -36.15 -34.60 13.78
N VAL A 29 -35.72 -33.99 12.67
CA VAL A 29 -35.91 -32.55 12.39
C VAL A 29 -37.41 -32.21 12.27
N PHE A 30 -38.19 -33.08 11.64
CA PHE A 30 -39.64 -32.88 11.50
C PHE A 30 -40.39 -32.98 12.84
N ILE A 31 -39.94 -33.83 13.77
CA ILE A 31 -40.51 -33.95 15.11
C ILE A 31 -40.18 -32.70 15.96
N ILE A 32 -38.97 -32.16 15.83
CA ILE A 32 -38.55 -30.94 16.54
C ILE A 32 -39.34 -29.71 16.05
N SER A 33 -39.61 -29.60 14.74
CA SER A 33 -40.44 -28.51 14.21
C SER A 33 -41.90 -28.59 14.65
N LEU A 34 -42.45 -29.79 14.83
CA LEU A 34 -43.81 -30.01 15.33
C LEU A 34 -43.96 -29.64 16.82
N ILE A 35 -42.90 -29.78 17.61
CA ILE A 35 -42.89 -29.38 19.04
C ILE A 35 -42.81 -27.85 19.18
N GLY A 36 -42.07 -27.16 18.30
CA GLY A 36 -41.94 -25.69 18.31
C GLY A 36 -43.26 -24.96 18.05
N TRP A 37 -44.14 -25.52 17.22
CA TRP A 37 -45.48 -24.97 16.93
C TRP A 37 -46.49 -25.10 18.08
N TRP A 38 -46.24 -25.94 19.08
CA TRP A 38 -47.14 -26.15 20.21
C TRP A 38 -46.87 -25.22 21.41
N LEU A 39 -45.74 -24.50 21.42
CA LEU A 39 -45.27 -23.73 22.58
C LEU A 39 -45.63 -22.23 22.53
N PHE A 40 -45.82 -21.65 21.34
CA PHE A 40 -45.89 -20.20 21.16
C PHE A 40 -47.11 -19.74 20.33
N PRO A 41 -48.34 -19.74 20.90
CA PRO A 41 -49.49 -19.16 20.24
C PRO A 41 -49.37 -17.62 20.18
N THR A 42 -49.45 -17.07 18.96
CA THR A 42 -49.41 -15.64 18.62
C THR A 42 -50.62 -14.87 19.15
N GLN A 43 -50.39 -13.69 19.76
CA GLN A 43 -51.47 -12.73 20.06
C GLN A 43 -51.72 -11.77 18.90
N GLU A 44 -53.01 -11.50 18.67
CA GLU A 44 -53.58 -10.58 17.68
C GLU A 44 -53.51 -9.10 18.11
N THR A 45 -53.26 -8.18 17.18
CA THR A 45 -53.91 -6.84 17.19
C THR A 45 -54.29 -6.38 15.78
N LYS A 46 -55.39 -5.60 15.72
CA LYS A 46 -56.29 -5.29 14.58
C LYS A 46 -55.79 -4.18 13.62
N PRO A 47 -56.38 -4.07 12.40
CA PRO A 47 -55.90 -3.19 11.33
C PRO A 47 -56.66 -1.84 11.24
N PRO A 48 -56.14 -0.83 10.50
CA PRO A 48 -56.96 0.22 9.91
C PRO A 48 -57.38 -0.10 8.47
N GLN A 49 -58.45 0.57 8.05
CA GLN A 49 -59.34 0.29 6.94
C GLN A 49 -58.86 0.81 5.57
N THR A 50 -59.13 -0.01 4.53
CA THR A 50 -59.56 0.26 3.13
C THR A 50 -59.77 1.72 2.70
N GLN A 51 -59.36 2.18 1.51
CA GLN A 51 -59.83 1.82 0.13
C GLN A 51 -59.04 2.76 -0.85
N THR A 52 -58.69 2.52 -2.12
CA THR A 52 -59.22 1.79 -3.30
C THR A 52 -58.05 1.63 -4.31
N GLU A 53 -57.75 0.45 -4.85
CA GLU A 53 -58.08 -0.04 -6.24
C GLU A 53 -57.57 0.90 -7.35
N ASP A 54 -56.64 0.49 -8.24
CA ASP A 54 -56.84 -0.57 -9.24
C ASP A 54 -55.66 -1.57 -9.43
N GLU A 55 -56.05 -2.84 -9.60
CA GLU A 55 -55.32 -4.04 -10.06
C GLU A 55 -55.09 -3.98 -11.59
N GLU A 56 -54.24 -4.72 -12.32
CA GLU A 56 -53.70 -6.10 -12.31
C GLU A 56 -52.34 -6.05 -13.10
N SER A 57 -51.34 -6.93 -12.98
CA SER A 57 -51.38 -8.40 -13.01
C SER A 57 -50.06 -9.04 -12.52
N LEU A 58 -50.20 -10.23 -11.92
CA LEU A 58 -49.20 -11.06 -11.24
C LEU A 58 -48.38 -11.98 -12.17
N MET A 59 -47.11 -12.22 -11.78
CA MET A 59 -46.47 -13.51 -11.41
C MET A 59 -44.94 -13.31 -11.49
N GLY A 60 -44.05 -13.63 -10.55
CA GLY A 60 -44.07 -14.35 -9.28
C GLY A 60 -42.62 -14.78 -9.02
N THR A 61 -41.95 -14.13 -8.08
CA THR A 61 -40.54 -14.33 -7.68
C THR A 61 -40.38 -15.40 -6.59
N LEU A 62 -39.21 -16.04 -6.53
CA LEU A 62 -38.61 -16.56 -5.30
C LEU A 62 -37.43 -15.62 -4.92
N PRO A 63 -37.13 -15.43 -3.63
CA PRO A 63 -36.40 -14.25 -3.15
C PRO A 63 -34.88 -14.36 -3.32
N LEU A 64 -34.28 -13.29 -3.83
CA LEU A 64 -32.86 -12.97 -3.71
C LEU A 64 -32.57 -12.44 -2.29
N PRO A 65 -31.37 -12.65 -1.72
CA PRO A 65 -30.99 -12.03 -0.45
C PRO A 65 -30.88 -10.50 -0.61
N PHE A 66 -31.08 -9.84 0.53
CA PHE A 66 -31.57 -8.48 0.76
C PHE A 66 -30.86 -7.29 0.07
N PRO A 67 -31.58 -6.17 -0.10
CA PRO A 67 -31.08 -4.94 -0.70
C PRO A 67 -30.19 -4.14 0.28
N PHE A 68 -29.16 -3.50 -0.27
CA PHE A 68 -28.44 -2.40 0.37
C PHE A 68 -29.43 -1.28 0.74
N PRO A 69 -29.32 -0.64 1.92
CA PRO A 69 -30.22 0.45 2.28
C PRO A 69 -29.99 1.63 1.33
N THR A 70 -31.01 1.92 0.52
CA THR A 70 -31.18 3.19 -0.18
C THR A 70 -31.34 4.31 0.84
N GLY A 71 -30.67 5.45 0.60
CA GLY A 71 -30.58 6.55 1.55
C GLY A 71 -31.92 7.09 2.06
N GLU A 72 -31.99 7.24 3.38
CA GLU A 72 -32.74 8.29 4.06
C GLU A 72 -31.80 8.98 5.07
N PRO A 73 -31.94 10.29 5.33
CA PRO A 73 -31.06 11.02 6.23
C PRO A 73 -31.39 10.64 7.69
N LEU A 74 -30.45 10.02 8.39
CA LEU A 74 -30.55 9.79 9.83
C LEU A 74 -30.41 11.13 10.59
N PRO A 75 -31.29 11.43 11.56
CA PRO A 75 -31.07 12.52 12.49
C PRO A 75 -30.21 12.06 13.68
N ASN A 76 -29.26 12.92 14.08
CA ASN A 76 -28.49 12.99 15.33
C ASN A 76 -27.13 12.27 15.42
N ASN A 77 -26.08 13.12 15.46
CA ASN A 77 -24.75 13.07 16.08
C ASN A 77 -24.40 11.87 16.99
N HIS A 78 -24.27 10.66 16.44
CA HIS A 78 -23.37 9.65 16.98
C HIS A 78 -22.54 9.06 15.83
N PRO A 79 -21.22 8.87 16.00
CA PRO A 79 -20.39 8.22 14.99
C PRO A 79 -20.78 6.75 14.89
N ILE A 80 -21.04 6.31 13.66
CA ILE A 80 -21.25 4.92 13.29
C ILE A 80 -19.87 4.23 13.39
N GLN A 81 -19.76 3.13 14.15
CA GLN A 81 -18.57 2.27 14.11
C GLN A 81 -18.36 1.74 12.68
N PRO A 82 -17.11 1.51 12.22
CA PRO A 82 -16.87 1.06 10.85
C PRO A 82 -17.64 -0.23 10.58
N GLU A 83 -18.70 -0.14 9.78
CA GLU A 83 -19.32 -1.32 9.22
C GLU A 83 -18.34 -1.96 8.23
N HIS A 84 -18.16 -3.26 8.40
CA HIS A 84 -17.43 -4.23 7.58
C HIS A 84 -16.96 -3.77 6.19
N ASN A 85 -15.66 -3.97 5.91
CA ASN A 85 -14.96 -3.83 4.62
C ASN A 85 -14.44 -2.43 4.24
N LEU A 86 -13.72 -1.76 5.14
CA LEU A 86 -12.68 -0.82 4.72
C LEU A 86 -11.36 -1.59 4.67
N ASP A 87 -10.67 -1.57 3.53
CA ASP A 87 -9.25 -1.92 3.46
C ASP A 87 -8.53 -1.03 4.50
N VAL A 88 -8.17 -1.60 5.65
CA VAL A 88 -7.53 -0.84 6.73
C VAL A 88 -6.11 -0.50 6.28
N PHE A 89 -5.85 0.77 6.02
CA PHE A 89 -4.51 1.30 5.86
C PHE A 89 -3.79 1.23 7.20
N GLU A 90 -2.54 0.79 7.18
CA GLU A 90 -1.64 0.78 8.32
C GLU A 90 -1.65 2.16 8.99
N SER A 91 -2.22 2.26 10.19
CA SER A 91 -2.08 3.43 11.05
C SER A 91 -1.03 3.11 12.10
N SER A 92 -0.07 4.00 12.34
CA SER A 92 0.92 3.79 13.39
C SER A 92 0.22 3.69 14.76
N ASN A 93 0.43 2.59 15.47
CA ASN A 93 -0.02 2.45 16.87
C ASN A 93 0.88 3.20 17.85
N ILE A 94 2.11 3.50 17.43
CA ILE A 94 3.17 4.10 18.22
C ILE A 94 3.80 5.23 17.41
N ILE A 95 4.07 6.37 18.05
CA ILE A 95 4.78 7.51 17.49
C ILE A 95 5.91 7.90 18.44
N TYR A 96 7.10 8.13 17.93
CA TYR A 96 8.18 8.78 18.68
C TYR A 96 8.37 10.22 18.21
N ASP A 97 8.20 11.22 19.08
CA ASP A 97 8.32 12.62 18.68
C ASP A 97 9.77 13.14 18.62
N GLY A 98 10.75 12.44 19.21
CA GLY A 98 12.13 12.92 19.37
C GLY A 98 12.53 13.14 20.83
N SER A 99 11.55 13.13 21.74
CA SER A 99 11.72 13.07 23.19
C SER A 99 10.95 11.89 23.77
N ASP A 100 9.65 11.82 23.48
CA ASP A 100 8.68 10.97 24.15
C ASP A 100 7.96 10.05 23.17
N THR A 101 7.43 8.94 23.69
CA THR A 101 6.77 7.90 22.90
C THR A 101 5.27 7.90 23.15
N TYR A 102 4.49 8.12 22.10
CA TYR A 102 3.03 8.17 22.12
C TYR A 102 2.45 6.89 21.58
N PHE A 103 1.40 6.38 22.20
CA PHE A 103 0.72 5.17 21.71
C PHE A 103 -0.74 5.14 22.15
N ARG A 104 -1.52 4.37 21.41
CA ARG A 104 -2.94 4.15 21.73
C ARG A 104 -3.09 2.96 22.65
N ASN A 105 -3.94 3.10 23.66
CA ASN A 105 -4.23 2.03 24.60
C ASN A 105 -5.64 1.49 24.37
N GLU A 106 -5.73 0.29 23.80
CA GLU A 106 -7.00 -0.37 23.50
C GLU A 106 -7.78 -0.75 24.77
N LEU A 107 -7.08 -1.10 25.87
CA LEU A 107 -7.73 -1.43 27.15
C LEU A 107 -8.38 -0.24 27.82
N ASP A 108 -7.94 0.98 27.49
CA ASP A 108 -8.60 2.22 27.89
C ASP A 108 -9.29 2.90 26.70
N ASP A 109 -9.98 2.11 25.86
CA ASP A 109 -10.86 2.61 24.78
C ASP A 109 -10.12 3.46 23.74
N TRP A 110 -8.95 2.99 23.29
CA TRP A 110 -8.11 3.61 22.25
C TRP A 110 -7.64 5.03 22.57
N LYS A 111 -7.56 5.36 23.85
CA LYS A 111 -7.05 6.65 24.32
C LYS A 111 -5.56 6.80 24.06
N LEU A 112 -5.12 8.05 23.93
CA LEU A 112 -3.73 8.39 23.68
C LEU A 112 -2.94 8.53 24.98
N TYR A 113 -1.82 7.82 25.05
CA TYR A 113 -0.85 7.86 26.14
C TYR A 113 0.50 8.34 25.63
N VAL A 114 1.30 8.89 26.54
CA VAL A 114 2.70 9.25 26.33
C VAL A 114 3.56 8.61 27.39
N LEU A 115 4.71 8.09 26.98
CA LEU A 115 5.78 7.65 27.84
C LEU A 115 6.94 8.63 27.71
N HIS A 116 7.17 9.40 28.78
CA HIS A 116 8.30 10.31 28.84
C HIS A 116 9.61 9.54 28.95
N ASN A 117 10.64 10.08 28.32
CA ASN A 117 11.97 9.49 28.41
C ASN A 117 12.44 9.32 29.87
N GLY A 118 12.89 8.11 30.20
CA GLY A 118 13.35 7.73 31.55
C GLY A 118 12.25 7.43 32.57
N GLU A 119 10.97 7.67 32.24
CA GLU A 119 9.84 7.31 33.09
C GLU A 119 9.36 5.89 32.79
N GLN A 120 9.00 5.13 33.81
CA GLN A 120 8.62 3.72 33.66
C GLN A 120 7.13 3.53 33.32
N GLU A 121 6.32 4.52 33.61
CA GLU A 121 4.87 4.45 33.51
C GLU A 121 4.38 5.56 32.58
N PRO A 122 3.52 5.26 31.62
CA PRO A 122 2.98 6.25 30.71
C PRO A 122 1.91 7.11 31.39
N GLU A 123 1.80 8.36 30.97
CA GLU A 123 0.71 9.25 31.33
C GLU A 123 -0.32 9.35 30.20
N LYS A 124 -1.56 9.72 30.54
CA LYS A 124 -2.63 9.87 29.56
C LYS A 124 -2.62 11.29 29.00
N VAL A 125 -2.57 11.41 27.68
CA VAL A 125 -2.62 12.69 26.95
C VAL A 125 -4.06 13.07 26.62
N MET A 126 -4.88 12.09 26.20
CA MET A 126 -6.26 12.33 25.78
C MET A 126 -7.24 11.32 26.37
N ASP A 127 -8.42 11.79 26.76
CA ASP A 127 -9.51 10.92 27.26
C ASP A 127 -10.44 10.43 26.14
N GLU A 128 -10.29 10.97 24.93
CA GLU A 128 -10.99 10.57 23.72
C GLU A 128 -10.27 9.44 22.98
N ALA A 129 -11.04 8.54 22.37
CA ALA A 129 -10.52 7.49 21.51
C ALA A 129 -9.91 8.08 20.23
N VAL A 130 -8.67 7.71 19.93
CA VAL A 130 -7.93 8.09 18.73
C VAL A 130 -7.93 6.94 17.72
N TYR A 131 -8.58 7.12 16.57
CA TYR A 131 -8.81 6.02 15.61
C TYR A 131 -7.76 5.93 14.51
N TYR A 132 -7.15 7.04 14.14
CA TYR A 132 -6.03 7.08 13.20
C TYR A 132 -5.07 8.15 13.68
N MET A 133 -3.76 7.89 13.64
CA MET A 133 -2.74 8.87 14.01
C MET A 133 -1.47 8.69 13.20
N THR A 134 -0.78 9.80 12.93
CA THR A 134 0.57 9.82 12.37
C THR A 134 1.35 11.00 12.92
N LYS A 135 2.68 10.90 12.87
CA LYS A 135 3.58 11.99 13.28
C LYS A 135 3.72 12.98 12.14
N VAL A 136 3.65 14.26 12.47
CA VAL A 136 3.98 15.35 11.55
C VAL A 136 4.80 16.38 12.31
N GLU A 137 6.07 16.55 11.94
CA GLU A 137 7.00 17.43 12.66
C GLU A 137 7.01 17.10 14.18
N GLU A 138 6.81 18.11 15.04
CA GLU A 138 6.71 17.99 16.50
C GLU A 138 5.26 17.84 16.99
N LYS A 139 4.37 17.32 16.13
CA LYS A 139 2.93 17.20 16.40
C LYS A 139 2.38 15.83 16.02
N ILE A 140 1.21 15.53 16.54
CA ILE A 140 0.43 14.34 16.19
C ILE A 140 -0.77 14.79 15.38
N LEU A 141 -0.89 14.28 14.15
CA LEU A 141 -2.06 14.43 13.30
C LEU A 141 -2.96 13.21 13.48
N TYR A 142 -4.25 13.38 13.74
CA TYR A 142 -5.11 12.28 14.15
C TYR A 142 -6.61 12.48 13.86
N THR A 143 -7.38 11.39 13.91
CA THR A 143 -8.84 11.37 13.95
C THR A 143 -9.34 10.84 15.29
N GLN A 144 -10.49 11.30 15.76
CA GLN A 144 -11.04 10.94 17.08
C GLN A 144 -12.53 10.59 17.04
N SER A 145 -13.01 9.93 18.09
CA SER A 145 -14.37 9.38 18.11
C SER A 145 -15.48 10.42 18.27
N ASN A 146 -15.28 11.49 19.02
CA ASN A 146 -16.36 12.40 19.40
C ASN A 146 -16.52 13.62 18.49
N GLU A 147 -15.59 13.84 17.55
CA GLU A 147 -15.56 15.03 16.70
C GLU A 147 -15.13 14.65 15.28
N LEU A 148 -15.84 15.20 14.28
CA LEU A 148 -15.50 15.01 12.87
C LEU A 148 -14.30 15.88 12.51
N GLY A 149 -13.41 15.34 11.69
CA GLY A 149 -12.28 16.08 11.16
C GLY A 149 -10.94 15.39 11.34
N ILE A 150 -9.92 16.08 10.86
CA ILE A 150 -8.53 15.77 11.13
C ILE A 150 -8.01 16.85 12.07
N PHE A 151 -7.43 16.42 13.18
CA PHE A 151 -6.93 17.29 14.23
C PHE A 151 -5.42 17.15 14.33
N MET A 152 -4.78 18.24 14.73
CA MET A 152 -3.37 18.28 15.04
C MET A 152 -3.23 18.74 16.48
N ILE A 153 -2.39 18.06 17.25
CA ILE A 153 -2.13 18.39 18.65
C ILE A 153 -0.62 18.44 18.88
N ASP A 154 -0.18 19.35 19.74
CA ASP A 154 1.19 19.33 20.21
C ASP A 154 1.40 18.06 21.04
N THR A 155 2.63 17.58 21.07
CA THR A 155 2.94 16.29 21.71
C THR A 155 2.67 16.32 23.22
N ASP A 156 2.75 17.48 23.87
CA ASP A 156 2.34 17.67 25.27
C ASP A 156 0.81 17.67 25.52
N GLY A 157 0.00 17.40 24.49
CA GLY A 157 -1.46 17.43 24.55
C GLY A 157 -2.06 18.83 24.53
N SER A 158 -1.25 19.88 24.36
CA SER A 158 -1.71 21.26 24.22
C SER A 158 -1.96 21.64 22.76
N ASN A 159 -2.48 22.87 22.55
CA ASN A 159 -2.67 23.47 21.23
C ASN A 159 -3.36 22.57 20.19
N LYS A 160 -4.45 21.89 20.61
CA LYS A 160 -5.33 21.18 19.69
C LYS A 160 -5.88 22.15 18.63
N GLU A 161 -5.59 21.86 17.38
CA GLU A 161 -6.03 22.57 16.20
C GLU A 161 -6.82 21.63 15.28
N GLN A 162 -7.86 22.13 14.65
CA GLN A 162 -8.60 21.39 13.64
C GLN A 162 -8.07 21.78 12.26
N ILE A 163 -7.48 20.81 11.55
CA ILE A 163 -6.97 21.02 10.17
C ILE A 163 -8.12 21.09 9.19
N THR A 164 -9.10 20.21 9.36
CA THR A 164 -10.34 20.22 8.59
C THR A 164 -11.48 19.64 9.43
N GLY A 165 -12.69 20.15 9.23
CA GLY A 165 -13.93 19.62 9.82
C GLY A 165 -14.63 18.59 8.92
N ASP A 166 -13.98 18.20 7.83
CA ASP A 166 -14.50 17.24 6.87
C ASP A 166 -14.59 15.84 7.49
N SER A 167 -15.62 15.07 7.12
CA SER A 167 -15.88 13.77 7.74
C SER A 167 -14.94 12.72 7.14
N THR A 168 -13.93 12.28 7.88
CA THR A 168 -13.01 11.25 7.41
C THR A 168 -12.56 10.33 8.54
N HIS A 169 -12.15 9.11 8.18
CA HIS A 169 -11.70 8.08 9.12
C HIS A 169 -10.23 7.70 8.92
N GLN A 170 -9.67 7.99 7.74
CA GLN A 170 -8.31 7.65 7.34
C GLN A 170 -7.75 8.76 6.47
N PHE A 171 -6.45 8.97 6.55
CA PHE A 171 -5.74 9.93 5.72
C PHE A 171 -4.33 9.44 5.46
N ILE A 172 -3.73 9.91 4.37
CA ILE A 172 -2.33 9.67 4.04
C ILE A 172 -1.61 11.03 4.03
N VAL A 173 -0.48 11.12 4.71
CA VAL A 173 0.36 12.33 4.71
C VAL A 173 1.52 12.10 3.75
N GLN A 174 1.72 13.03 2.83
CA GLN A 174 2.90 13.07 1.96
C GLN A 174 3.36 14.52 1.83
N ASP A 175 4.62 14.78 2.16
CA ASP A 175 5.19 16.10 2.29
C ASP A 175 4.34 17.01 3.21
N SER A 176 3.94 18.19 2.73
CA SER A 176 3.07 19.12 3.48
C SER A 176 1.57 18.92 3.25
N TRP A 177 1.16 17.80 2.64
CA TRP A 177 -0.21 17.54 2.23
C TRP A 177 -0.82 16.35 2.97
N VAL A 178 -2.08 16.50 3.34
CA VAL A 178 -2.94 15.45 3.90
C VAL A 178 -3.97 15.06 2.85
N TYR A 179 -3.96 13.81 2.40
CA TYR A 179 -4.89 13.24 1.43
C TYR A 179 -5.93 12.41 2.17
N TYR A 180 -7.21 12.67 1.92
CA TYR A 180 -8.29 11.98 2.61
C TYR A 180 -9.57 11.96 1.76
N VAL A 181 -10.45 11.00 2.07
CA VAL A 181 -11.78 10.93 1.48
C VAL A 181 -12.75 11.67 2.40
N ASP A 182 -13.43 12.68 1.88
CA ASP A 182 -14.45 13.45 2.62
C ASP A 182 -15.83 12.81 2.46
N ALA A 183 -16.25 12.04 3.47
CA ALA A 183 -17.55 11.38 3.51
C ALA A 183 -18.72 12.39 3.59
N SER A 184 -18.48 13.63 4.03
CA SER A 184 -19.49 14.69 4.05
C SER A 184 -19.69 15.34 2.67
N ASP A 185 -18.72 15.17 1.77
CA ASP A 185 -18.70 15.70 0.41
C ASP A 185 -18.65 14.59 -0.64
N ARG A 186 -19.64 13.70 -0.57
CA ARG A 186 -19.84 12.58 -1.52
C ARG A 186 -18.64 11.61 -1.63
N ASN A 187 -17.83 11.48 -0.58
CA ASN A 187 -16.61 10.67 -0.59
C ASN A 187 -15.61 11.12 -1.66
N ARG A 188 -15.50 12.42 -1.93
CA ARG A 188 -14.49 12.93 -2.86
C ARG A 188 -13.11 12.93 -2.22
N LEU A 189 -12.11 12.52 -2.98
CA LEU A 189 -10.72 12.61 -2.55
C LEU A 189 -10.27 14.07 -2.56
N THR A 190 -9.87 14.52 -1.40
CA THR A 190 -9.49 15.89 -1.11
C THR A 190 -8.09 15.88 -0.53
N LYS A 191 -7.34 16.95 -0.83
CA LYS A 191 -6.10 17.23 -0.12
C LYS A 191 -6.14 18.61 0.53
N VAL A 192 -5.49 18.73 1.66
CA VAL A 192 -5.33 20.00 2.41
C VAL A 192 -3.90 20.10 2.90
N LYS A 193 -3.39 21.33 3.02
CA LYS A 193 -2.09 21.52 3.68
C LYS A 193 -2.19 21.24 5.17
N LEU A 194 -1.06 20.91 5.78
CA LEU A 194 -0.95 20.69 7.22
C LEU A 194 -1.39 21.89 8.08
N ASP A 195 -1.37 23.10 7.54
CA ASP A 195 -1.88 24.31 8.21
C ASP A 195 -3.39 24.56 7.99
N GLY A 196 -4.09 23.62 7.35
CA GLY A 196 -5.51 23.72 7.00
C GLY A 196 -5.81 24.60 5.78
N THR A 197 -4.79 25.17 5.13
CA THR A 197 -4.98 26.02 3.95
C THR A 197 -4.95 25.23 2.64
N ASP A 198 -5.24 25.91 1.53
CA ASP A 198 -5.17 25.38 0.17
C ASP A 198 -5.89 24.02 -0.01
N LYS A 199 -7.06 23.88 0.62
CA LYS A 199 -7.91 22.71 0.42
C LYS A 199 -8.32 22.59 -1.05
N VAL A 200 -8.02 21.46 -1.67
CA VAL A 200 -8.30 21.16 -3.08
C VAL A 200 -8.96 19.79 -3.19
N VAL A 201 -10.11 19.74 -3.87
CA VAL A 201 -10.73 18.48 -4.30
C VAL A 201 -9.97 18.00 -5.55
N LEU A 202 -9.47 16.76 -5.52
CA LEU A 202 -8.61 16.20 -6.58
C LEU A 202 -9.40 15.57 -7.73
N SER A 203 -10.61 15.08 -7.45
CA SER A 203 -11.49 14.49 -8.45
C SER A 203 -12.96 14.70 -8.06
N ASP A 204 -13.84 14.79 -9.07
CA ASP A 204 -15.30 14.77 -8.86
C ASP A 204 -15.85 13.35 -8.65
N ASP A 205 -14.99 12.34 -8.73
CA ASP A 205 -15.35 10.95 -8.49
C ASP A 205 -15.66 10.66 -7.01
N GLU A 206 -16.65 9.80 -6.77
CA GLU A 206 -16.87 9.25 -5.43
C GLU A 206 -15.90 8.09 -5.19
N ILE A 207 -15.08 8.18 -4.16
CA ILE A 207 -13.95 7.28 -3.92
C ILE A 207 -14.35 6.21 -2.89
N HIS A 208 -14.12 4.95 -3.23
CA HIS A 208 -14.32 3.83 -2.32
C HIS A 208 -13.07 3.56 -1.47
N SER A 209 -11.90 3.50 -2.10
CA SER A 209 -10.60 3.35 -1.45
C SER A 209 -9.50 3.96 -2.34
N PHE A 210 -8.37 4.35 -1.76
CA PHE A 210 -7.23 4.91 -2.51
C PHE A 210 -5.90 4.59 -1.84
N LEU A 211 -4.89 4.22 -2.63
CA LEU A 211 -3.50 4.05 -2.20
C LEU A 211 -2.64 5.15 -2.83
N ILE A 212 -1.57 5.55 -2.16
CA ILE A 212 -0.55 6.43 -2.74
C ILE A 212 0.78 5.68 -2.78
N GLN A 213 1.42 5.66 -3.95
CA GLN A 213 2.78 5.14 -4.11
C GLN A 213 3.57 6.13 -4.98
N GLU A 214 4.73 6.57 -4.46
CA GLU A 214 5.58 7.58 -5.08
C GLU A 214 4.81 8.90 -5.35
N ASN A 215 4.50 9.19 -6.61
CA ASN A 215 3.78 10.39 -7.03
C ASN A 215 2.41 10.07 -7.69
N CYS A 216 1.90 8.86 -7.45
CA CYS A 216 0.66 8.35 -8.04
C CYS A 216 -0.35 7.94 -6.95
N ILE A 217 -1.61 8.30 -7.18
CA ILE A 217 -2.78 7.87 -6.42
C ILE A 217 -3.52 6.82 -7.25
N TYR A 218 -3.68 5.62 -6.70
CA TYR A 218 -4.51 4.56 -7.27
C TYR A 218 -5.81 4.49 -6.49
N TYR A 219 -6.96 4.64 -7.14
CA TYR A 219 -8.24 4.73 -6.45
C TYR A 219 -9.37 3.98 -7.15
N VAL A 220 -10.33 3.53 -6.34
CA VAL A 220 -11.53 2.84 -6.78
C VAL A 220 -12.69 3.82 -6.84
N ASN A 221 -13.28 4.00 -8.01
CA ASN A 221 -14.37 4.94 -8.25
C ASN A 221 -15.73 4.29 -7.99
N ARG A 222 -16.31 4.57 -6.82
CA ARG A 222 -17.63 4.11 -6.40
C ARG A 222 -18.75 4.56 -7.32
N SER A 223 -18.68 5.80 -7.81
CA SER A 223 -19.69 6.35 -8.72
C SER A 223 -19.61 5.77 -10.14
N ASN A 224 -18.51 5.09 -10.47
CA ASN A 224 -18.27 4.48 -11.77
C ASN A 224 -18.01 2.97 -11.65
N GLU A 225 -19.00 2.24 -11.13
CA GLU A 225 -19.02 0.76 -11.11
C GLU A 225 -17.87 0.11 -10.32
N LEU A 226 -17.21 0.85 -9.42
CA LEU A 226 -15.97 0.46 -8.71
C LEU A 226 -14.78 0.24 -9.65
N ASN A 227 -14.73 0.96 -10.76
CA ASN A 227 -13.58 0.94 -11.67
C ASN A 227 -12.30 1.47 -10.99
N LEU A 228 -11.15 0.92 -11.38
CA LEU A 228 -9.84 1.32 -10.85
C LEU A 228 -9.19 2.39 -11.74
N TYR A 229 -8.69 3.46 -11.13
CA TYR A 229 -8.02 4.58 -11.78
C TYR A 229 -6.64 4.84 -11.15
N LYS A 230 -5.70 5.40 -11.92
CA LYS A 230 -4.50 6.11 -11.42
C LYS A 230 -4.63 7.62 -11.69
N MET A 231 -4.05 8.46 -10.84
CA MET A 231 -3.80 9.88 -11.12
C MET A 231 -2.55 10.37 -10.39
N LYS A 232 -2.00 11.53 -10.74
CA LYS A 232 -0.92 12.17 -9.98
C LYS A 232 -1.45 12.75 -8.67
N THR A 233 -0.55 12.98 -7.72
CA THR A 233 -0.88 13.59 -6.40
C THR A 233 -1.40 15.04 -6.50
N ASP A 234 -1.25 15.70 -7.63
CA ASP A 234 -1.85 17.01 -7.92
C ASP A 234 -3.28 16.92 -8.50
N GLY A 235 -3.79 15.70 -8.73
CA GLY A 235 -5.11 15.45 -9.34
C GLY A 235 -5.08 15.46 -10.87
N SER A 236 -3.94 15.78 -11.48
CA SER A 236 -3.76 15.64 -12.93
C SER A 236 -3.51 14.18 -13.30
N SER A 237 -3.46 13.92 -14.59
CA SER A 237 -3.09 12.63 -15.13
C SER A 237 -4.03 11.44 -14.79
N ARG A 238 -5.34 11.67 -14.85
CA ARG A 238 -6.41 10.73 -14.48
C ARG A 238 -6.66 9.66 -15.56
N LEU A 239 -6.11 8.46 -15.36
CA LEU A 239 -6.19 7.31 -16.26
C LEU A 239 -7.01 6.16 -15.64
N LEU A 240 -7.92 5.54 -16.41
CA LEU A 240 -8.52 4.27 -16.02
C LEU A 240 -7.51 3.14 -16.18
N VAL A 241 -7.31 2.36 -15.12
CA VAL A 241 -6.44 1.18 -15.10
C VAL A 241 -7.25 -0.08 -15.37
N SER A 242 -8.40 -0.24 -14.73
CA SER A 242 -9.26 -1.40 -14.94
C SER A 242 -10.74 -1.07 -14.92
N LYS A 243 -11.46 -1.70 -15.85
CA LYS A 243 -12.91 -1.63 -16.04
C LYS A 243 -13.62 -2.78 -15.32
N ASP A 244 -12.98 -3.25 -14.25
CA ASP A 244 -13.48 -4.27 -13.35
C ASP A 244 -14.09 -3.60 -12.12
N SER A 245 -15.09 -4.22 -11.50
CA SER A 245 -15.66 -3.76 -10.22
C SER A 245 -14.70 -4.15 -9.09
N VAL A 246 -13.70 -3.30 -8.88
CA VAL A 246 -12.52 -3.54 -8.05
C VAL A 246 -12.83 -3.42 -6.57
N THR A 247 -12.42 -4.43 -5.81
CA THR A 247 -12.33 -4.38 -4.34
C THR A 247 -10.99 -4.93 -3.86
N ASN A 248 -10.62 -4.65 -2.61
CA ASN A 248 -9.43 -5.19 -1.96
C ASN A 248 -8.13 -4.95 -2.75
N LEU A 249 -7.79 -3.67 -2.92
CA LEU A 249 -6.67 -3.21 -3.74
C LEU A 249 -5.33 -3.39 -3.00
N LYS A 250 -4.30 -3.91 -3.68
CA LYS A 250 -2.92 -4.04 -3.18
C LYS A 250 -1.93 -3.69 -4.28
N ILE A 251 -0.82 -3.03 -3.93
CA ILE A 251 0.25 -2.67 -4.86
C ILE A 251 1.54 -3.35 -4.39
N LEU A 252 2.17 -4.12 -5.27
CA LEU A 252 3.46 -4.77 -5.04
C LEU A 252 4.33 -4.61 -6.28
N ASP A 253 5.51 -4.00 -6.11
CA ASP A 253 6.43 -3.64 -7.20
C ASP A 253 5.68 -2.91 -8.33
N ASP A 254 5.68 -3.45 -9.55
CA ASP A 254 5.02 -2.90 -10.74
C ASP A 254 3.59 -3.41 -10.97
N TRP A 255 3.04 -4.19 -10.03
CA TRP A 255 1.75 -4.86 -10.15
C TRP A 255 0.74 -4.35 -9.12
N ILE A 256 -0.51 -4.27 -9.58
CA ILE A 256 -1.69 -4.04 -8.78
C ILE A 256 -2.47 -5.33 -8.74
N TYR A 257 -2.73 -5.83 -7.54
CA TYR A 257 -3.57 -6.99 -7.30
C TYR A 257 -4.90 -6.52 -6.74
N TYR A 258 -5.99 -7.14 -7.19
CA TYR A 258 -7.32 -6.78 -6.73
C TYR A 258 -8.33 -7.92 -6.92
N LEU A 259 -9.49 -7.77 -6.27
CA LEU A 259 -10.64 -8.63 -6.46
C LEU A 259 -11.61 -8.05 -7.48
N PHE A 260 -12.09 -8.91 -8.38
CA PHE A 260 -13.23 -8.62 -9.26
C PHE A 260 -14.09 -9.88 -9.43
N GLU A 261 -15.39 -9.76 -9.24
CA GLU A 261 -16.33 -10.89 -9.16
C GLU A 261 -15.86 -11.99 -8.18
N ASN A 262 -15.16 -11.60 -7.12
CA ASN A 262 -14.51 -12.49 -6.15
C ASN A 262 -13.33 -13.30 -6.72
N ASN A 263 -12.76 -12.94 -7.88
CA ASN A 263 -11.55 -13.57 -8.41
C ASN A 263 -10.35 -12.64 -8.18
N ILE A 264 -9.15 -13.20 -8.01
CA ILE A 264 -7.93 -12.38 -7.89
C ILE A 264 -7.39 -12.12 -9.29
N TYR A 265 -7.28 -10.84 -9.61
CA TYR A 265 -6.61 -10.33 -10.78
C TYR A 265 -5.31 -9.67 -10.37
N LYS A 266 -4.36 -9.70 -11.29
CA LYS A 266 -3.23 -8.78 -11.27
C LYS A 266 -3.21 -8.02 -12.57
N ILE A 267 -2.89 -6.75 -12.46
CA ILE A 267 -2.74 -5.85 -13.59
C ILE A 267 -1.49 -5.03 -13.36
N ASN A 268 -0.71 -4.78 -14.39
CA ASN A 268 0.39 -3.84 -14.26
C ASN A 268 -0.14 -2.43 -13.97
N LYS A 269 0.70 -1.55 -13.43
CA LYS A 269 0.31 -0.22 -12.93
C LYS A 269 -0.48 0.66 -13.88
N ASP A 270 -0.34 0.51 -15.19
CA ASP A 270 -1.15 1.28 -16.12
C ASP A 270 -2.44 0.59 -16.53
N GLY A 271 -2.45 -0.74 -16.71
CA GLY A 271 -3.68 -1.44 -17.08
C GLY A 271 -3.58 -2.31 -18.34
N LEU A 272 -2.37 -2.56 -18.84
CA LEU A 272 -2.15 -3.30 -20.08
C LEU A 272 -2.16 -4.82 -19.89
N GLU A 273 -2.06 -5.30 -18.65
CA GLU A 273 -1.56 -6.67 -18.38
C GLU A 273 -2.47 -7.43 -17.41
N LEU A 274 -3.76 -7.47 -17.75
CA LEU A 274 -4.78 -8.14 -16.95
C LEU A 274 -4.63 -9.68 -16.98
N ASP A 275 -3.90 -10.23 -16.01
CA ASP A 275 -3.80 -11.66 -15.74
C ASP A 275 -4.77 -12.07 -14.63
N ILE A 276 -5.44 -13.20 -14.82
CA ILE A 276 -6.21 -13.84 -13.76
C ILE A 276 -5.25 -14.69 -12.92
N VAL A 277 -5.11 -14.35 -11.65
CA VAL A 277 -4.32 -15.13 -10.70
C VAL A 277 -5.14 -16.29 -10.15
N SER A 278 -6.44 -16.08 -9.89
CA SER A 278 -7.34 -17.13 -9.39
C SER A 278 -8.78 -16.94 -9.85
N ASN A 279 -9.46 -18.04 -10.20
CA ASN A 279 -10.87 -18.10 -10.59
C ASN A 279 -11.78 -18.78 -9.52
N GLU A 280 -11.36 -18.82 -8.25
CA GLU A 280 -12.22 -19.29 -7.16
C GLU A 280 -12.97 -18.11 -6.55
N TYR A 281 -14.08 -18.35 -5.84
CA TYR A 281 -14.85 -17.28 -5.18
C TYR A 281 -14.17 -16.83 -3.87
N ILE A 282 -13.40 -15.76 -3.96
CA ILE A 282 -12.52 -15.16 -2.94
C ILE A 282 -13.12 -13.88 -2.35
N GLN A 283 -13.26 -13.85 -1.03
CA GLN A 283 -13.80 -12.71 -0.29
C GLN A 283 -12.76 -11.62 -0.02
N PHE A 284 -11.51 -12.02 0.22
CA PHE A 284 -10.40 -11.15 0.60
C PHE A 284 -9.07 -11.86 0.36
N PHE A 285 -8.02 -11.11 0.09
CA PHE A 285 -6.65 -11.59 0.05
C PHE A 285 -5.65 -10.61 0.66
N GLN A 286 -4.47 -11.12 1.00
CA GLN A 286 -3.27 -10.40 1.37
C GLN A 286 -2.09 -10.93 0.57
N ILE A 287 -1.07 -10.09 0.40
CA ILE A 287 0.18 -10.45 -0.26
C ILE A 287 1.30 -10.33 0.75
N SER A 288 2.13 -11.36 0.84
CA SER A 288 3.35 -11.34 1.63
C SER A 288 4.42 -12.14 0.88
N GLN A 289 5.56 -11.50 0.64
CA GLN A 289 6.67 -12.05 -0.16
C GLN A 289 6.14 -12.58 -1.51
N ASP A 290 6.44 -13.84 -1.85
CA ASP A 290 6.03 -14.50 -3.09
C ASP A 290 4.65 -15.18 -3.02
N TRP A 291 3.85 -14.93 -1.99
CA TRP A 291 2.60 -15.64 -1.74
C TRP A 291 1.39 -14.70 -1.62
N ILE A 292 0.27 -15.18 -2.15
CA ILE A 292 -1.07 -14.63 -1.96
C ILE A 292 -1.83 -15.53 -1.02
N TYR A 293 -2.38 -14.96 0.05
CA TYR A 293 -3.19 -15.65 1.04
C TYR A 293 -4.61 -15.13 0.94
N TYR A 294 -5.59 -16.02 0.84
CA TYR A 294 -6.93 -15.62 0.43
C TYR A 294 -8.03 -16.51 1.00
N ARG A 295 -9.18 -15.89 1.26
CA ARG A 295 -10.35 -16.56 1.87
C ARG A 295 -11.42 -16.84 0.82
N THR A 296 -11.98 -18.05 0.79
CA THR A 296 -13.13 -18.38 -0.07
C THR A 296 -14.45 -18.37 0.69
N GLU A 297 -15.59 -18.39 -0.03
CA GLU A 297 -16.90 -18.63 0.61
C GLU A 297 -16.95 -19.94 1.41
N GLY A 298 -17.81 -19.94 2.44
CA GLY A 298 -18.25 -21.14 3.15
C GLY A 298 -18.87 -20.81 4.51
N ILE A 299 -19.73 -21.69 5.02
CA ILE A 299 -19.87 -21.84 6.48
C ILE A 299 -18.51 -22.36 6.97
N GLY A 300 -17.68 -21.48 7.54
CA GLY A 300 -16.24 -21.72 7.66
C GLY A 300 -15.53 -21.54 6.32
N GLY A 301 -15.64 -20.35 5.73
CA GLY A 301 -14.93 -19.97 4.50
C GLY A 301 -13.42 -20.09 4.66
N ASN A 302 -12.83 -21.07 3.96
CA ASN A 302 -11.46 -21.56 4.14
C ASN A 302 -10.40 -20.53 3.77
N LEU A 303 -9.27 -20.53 4.49
CA LEU A 303 -8.06 -19.83 4.08
C LEU A 303 -7.23 -20.73 3.17
N TRP A 304 -6.63 -20.10 2.17
CA TRP A 304 -5.78 -20.73 1.18
C TRP A 304 -4.57 -19.85 0.93
N ARG A 305 -3.54 -20.43 0.30
CA ARG A 305 -2.44 -19.67 -0.29
C ARG A 305 -2.10 -20.16 -1.68
N MET A 306 -1.50 -19.30 -2.48
CA MET A 306 -0.95 -19.59 -3.81
C MET A 306 0.24 -18.68 -4.09
N LYS A 307 1.09 -19.04 -5.04
CA LYS A 307 2.14 -18.14 -5.53
C LYS A 307 1.53 -16.94 -6.29
N LEU A 308 2.29 -15.85 -6.45
CA LEU A 308 1.86 -14.64 -7.18
C LEU A 308 1.41 -14.90 -8.65
N ASP A 309 1.75 -16.07 -9.20
CA ASP A 309 1.34 -16.53 -10.52
C ASP A 309 0.11 -17.47 -10.50
N GLY A 310 -0.50 -17.69 -9.34
CA GLY A 310 -1.66 -18.57 -9.15
C GLY A 310 -1.32 -20.04 -8.97
N THR A 311 -0.04 -20.42 -9.05
CA THR A 311 0.40 -21.81 -8.88
C THR A 311 0.56 -22.20 -7.41
N ASN A 312 0.83 -23.47 -7.15
CA ASN A 312 1.04 -24.01 -5.79
C ASN A 312 -0.11 -23.65 -4.83
N LYS A 313 -1.35 -23.79 -5.30
CA LYS A 313 -2.57 -23.61 -4.51
C LYS A 313 -2.64 -24.63 -3.37
N GLU A 314 -2.59 -24.16 -2.13
CA GLU A 314 -2.63 -24.95 -0.91
C GLU A 314 -3.80 -24.47 -0.02
N GLN A 315 -4.60 -25.41 0.48
CA GLN A 315 -5.61 -25.10 1.51
C GLN A 315 -4.90 -25.06 2.87
N ILE A 316 -5.13 -24.01 3.66
CA ILE A 316 -4.72 -23.94 5.05
C ILE A 316 -5.99 -24.06 5.89
N SER A 317 -6.29 -25.29 6.29
CA SER A 317 -7.59 -25.70 6.85
C SER A 317 -7.91 -24.98 8.16
N ILE A 318 -8.83 -24.01 8.12
CA ILE A 318 -9.37 -23.35 9.32
C ILE A 318 -10.74 -23.94 9.64
N SER A 319 -10.87 -24.53 10.83
CA SER A 319 -12.17 -24.98 11.31
C SER A 319 -12.87 -23.86 12.08
N GLY A 320 -13.86 -23.24 11.44
CA GLY A 320 -14.86 -22.39 12.10
C GLY A 320 -14.43 -20.95 12.35
N TYR A 321 -15.40 -20.05 12.16
CA TYR A 321 -15.43 -18.63 12.50
C TYR A 321 -14.93 -17.63 11.44
N ASP A 322 -15.51 -16.43 11.52
CA ASP A 322 -15.32 -15.31 10.60
C ASP A 322 -13.97 -14.62 10.87
N LEU A 323 -13.10 -14.68 9.85
CA LEU A 323 -11.81 -14.01 9.82
C LEU A 323 -12.01 -12.53 9.44
N ASP A 324 -11.55 -11.62 10.29
CA ASP A 324 -11.66 -10.17 10.04
C ASP A 324 -10.35 -9.59 9.48
N PHE A 325 -9.19 -10.08 9.94
CA PHE A 325 -7.88 -9.61 9.50
C PHE A 325 -6.86 -10.75 9.45
N ILE A 326 -5.96 -10.74 8.46
CA ILE A 326 -4.87 -11.71 8.30
C ILE A 326 -3.57 -10.93 8.22
N GLU A 327 -2.59 -11.31 9.03
CA GLU A 327 -1.24 -10.76 9.08
C GLU A 327 -0.24 -11.88 8.80
N ILE A 328 0.77 -11.64 7.97
CA ILE A 328 1.57 -12.72 7.40
C ILE A 328 3.03 -12.37 7.43
N TRP A 329 3.79 -13.20 8.15
CA TRP A 329 5.21 -13.02 8.37
C TRP A 329 5.93 -14.31 7.96
N ASP A 330 6.78 -14.21 6.94
CA ASP A 330 7.38 -15.35 6.24
C ASP A 330 6.34 -16.38 5.78
N ASP A 331 6.42 -17.61 6.30
CA ASP A 331 5.52 -18.73 5.98
C ASP A 331 4.31 -18.83 6.93
N TRP A 332 4.21 -17.93 7.89
CA TRP A 332 3.42 -18.14 9.10
C TRP A 332 2.26 -17.14 9.13
N VAL A 333 1.04 -17.69 9.09
CA VAL A 333 -0.18 -16.90 8.93
C VAL A 333 -0.84 -16.65 10.27
N PHE A 334 -0.94 -15.38 10.61
CA PHE A 334 -1.63 -14.87 11.78
C PHE A 334 -2.96 -14.26 11.38
N TYR A 335 -3.96 -14.35 12.25
CA TYR A 335 -5.24 -13.69 11.99
C TYR A 335 -5.92 -13.30 13.30
N TYR A 336 -6.80 -12.30 13.19
CA TYR A 336 -7.60 -11.75 14.28
C TYR A 336 -9.10 -11.87 13.97
N SER A 337 -9.93 -11.92 15.01
CA SER A 337 -11.38 -11.77 14.89
C SER A 337 -11.88 -10.79 15.96
N ALA A 338 -12.61 -9.77 15.54
CA ALA A 338 -13.24 -8.78 16.41
C ALA A 338 -14.36 -9.41 17.24
N PHE A 339 -15.05 -10.44 16.73
CA PHE A 339 -16.05 -11.17 17.52
C PHE A 339 -15.45 -11.87 18.75
N LEU A 340 -14.13 -12.13 18.76
CA LEU A 340 -13.43 -12.81 19.86
C LEU A 340 -12.33 -11.94 20.50
N ASN A 341 -12.38 -10.61 20.35
CA ASN A 341 -11.44 -9.67 20.97
C ASN A 341 -9.96 -9.89 20.58
N LYS A 342 -9.64 -9.79 19.29
CA LYS A 342 -8.23 -9.68 18.81
C LYS A 342 -7.30 -10.88 19.12
N GLU A 343 -7.86 -12.07 19.25
CA GLU A 343 -7.07 -13.28 19.47
C GLU A 343 -6.15 -13.60 18.29
N LEU A 344 -4.87 -13.85 18.56
CA LEU A 344 -3.88 -14.30 17.59
C LEU A 344 -4.02 -15.80 17.36
N TYR A 345 -4.17 -16.19 16.11
CA TYR A 345 -4.16 -17.60 15.68
C TYR A 345 -3.00 -17.91 14.74
N HIS A 346 -2.66 -19.19 14.63
CA HIS A 346 -1.70 -19.72 13.67
C HIS A 346 -2.19 -21.09 13.15
N LEU A 347 -1.61 -21.59 12.06
CA LEU A 347 -2.33 -22.41 11.09
C LEU A 347 -1.48 -23.47 10.38
N ASP A 348 -0.56 -24.07 11.11
CA ASP A 348 0.25 -25.19 10.62
C ASP A 348 -0.60 -26.47 10.45
N GLY A 349 -1.37 -26.54 9.36
CA GLY A 349 -2.25 -27.67 9.00
C GLY A 349 -3.65 -27.65 9.63
N GLU A 350 -3.77 -27.34 10.93
CA GLU A 350 -5.06 -27.15 11.64
C GLU A 350 -4.95 -25.94 12.61
N THR A 351 -5.99 -25.09 12.66
CA THR A 351 -6.03 -23.85 13.48
C THR A 351 -5.68 -24.06 14.94
N LYS A 352 -4.70 -23.29 15.44
CA LYS A 352 -4.37 -23.18 16.86
C LYS A 352 -4.45 -21.72 17.30
N LYS A 353 -5.21 -21.46 18.36
CA LYS A 353 -5.15 -20.19 19.09
C LYS A 353 -3.78 -20.06 19.77
N ILE A 354 -3.10 -18.94 19.54
CA ILE A 354 -1.74 -18.67 20.00
C ILE A 354 -1.73 -17.63 21.12
N SER A 355 -2.58 -16.60 21.05
CA SER A 355 -2.65 -15.56 22.07
C SER A 355 -4.03 -14.89 22.16
N GLU A 356 -4.36 -14.37 23.34
CA GLU A 356 -5.49 -13.44 23.57
C GLU A 356 -5.01 -11.99 23.71
N LYS A 357 -3.70 -11.76 23.57
CA LYS A 357 -3.10 -10.45 23.76
C LYS A 357 -3.30 -9.59 22.51
N ASP A 358 -3.47 -8.29 22.75
CA ASP A 358 -3.29 -7.30 21.71
C ASP A 358 -1.80 -7.12 21.45
N ILE A 359 -1.38 -7.38 20.22
CA ILE A 359 0.02 -7.40 19.81
C ILE A 359 0.23 -6.59 18.54
N SER A 360 1.46 -6.12 18.34
CA SER A 360 1.89 -5.43 17.11
C SER A 360 3.33 -5.79 16.76
N ASN A 361 3.77 -5.38 15.56
CA ASN A 361 5.12 -5.57 15.02
C ASN A 361 5.59 -7.01 15.22
N LEU A 362 4.89 -7.96 14.61
CA LEU A 362 5.15 -9.38 14.79
C LEU A 362 6.26 -9.82 13.83
N PHE A 363 7.23 -10.62 14.30
CA PHE A 363 8.25 -11.23 13.45
C PHE A 363 8.36 -12.71 13.78
N VAL A 364 8.64 -13.54 12.76
CA VAL A 364 9.01 -14.93 12.98
C VAL A 364 10.49 -15.10 12.69
N HIS A 365 11.22 -15.70 13.62
CA HIS A 365 12.64 -16.00 13.42
C HIS A 365 13.03 -17.26 14.19
N ASN A 366 13.76 -18.19 13.56
CA ASN A 366 14.17 -19.46 14.18
C ASN A 366 13.03 -20.25 14.86
N ASN A 367 11.84 -20.28 14.26
CA ASN A 367 10.66 -20.98 14.80
C ASN A 367 10.18 -20.42 16.16
N LEU A 368 10.46 -19.14 16.42
CA LEU A 368 9.96 -18.35 17.53
C LEU A 368 9.22 -17.13 16.98
N LEU A 369 8.18 -16.73 17.70
CA LEU A 369 7.45 -15.51 17.42
C LEU A 369 7.98 -14.39 18.30
N PHE A 370 8.30 -13.25 17.72
CA PHE A 370 8.63 -12.00 18.41
C PHE A 370 7.49 -11.01 18.19
N TYR A 371 7.12 -10.24 19.22
CA TYR A 371 6.03 -9.28 19.13
C TYR A 371 6.10 -8.21 20.22
N LEU A 372 5.52 -7.05 19.94
CA LEU A 372 5.25 -6.03 20.95
C LEU A 372 3.90 -6.32 21.59
N ASP A 373 3.86 -6.37 22.92
CA ASP A 373 2.61 -6.50 23.68
C ASP A 373 2.05 -5.10 23.94
N ASN A 374 1.04 -4.70 23.17
CA ASN A 374 0.42 -3.37 23.26
C ASN A 374 -0.19 -3.14 24.64
N ASN A 375 -0.64 -4.20 25.30
CA ASN A 375 -1.23 -4.16 26.64
C ASN A 375 -0.18 -4.04 27.75
N ASP A 376 1.08 -4.38 27.49
CA ASP A 376 2.23 -4.17 28.38
C ASP A 376 3.16 -3.10 27.81
N PHE A 377 2.56 -2.02 27.31
CA PHE A 377 3.24 -0.80 26.85
C PHE A 377 4.29 -1.07 25.77
N ASN A 378 3.96 -1.90 24.79
CA ASN A 378 4.81 -2.27 23.66
C ASN A 378 6.17 -2.85 24.09
N LYS A 379 6.20 -3.58 25.21
CA LYS A 379 7.38 -4.36 25.58
C LYS A 379 7.56 -5.52 24.62
N LEU A 380 8.82 -5.90 24.38
CA LEU A 380 9.15 -6.97 23.45
C LEU A 380 9.08 -8.33 24.13
N TYR A 381 8.30 -9.23 23.53
CA TYR A 381 8.13 -10.59 23.96
C TYR A 381 8.54 -11.55 22.84
N GLN A 382 8.86 -12.77 23.26
CA GLN A 382 8.88 -13.93 22.38
C GLN A 382 7.90 -15.00 22.89
N MET A 383 7.48 -15.88 21.99
CA MET A 383 6.81 -17.14 22.34
C MET A 383 7.07 -18.21 21.31
N ASP A 384 6.82 -19.46 21.67
CA ASP A 384 6.79 -20.53 20.68
C ASP A 384 5.65 -20.27 19.68
N LEU A 385 5.79 -20.75 18.44
CA LEU A 385 4.74 -20.65 17.40
C LEU A 385 3.41 -21.32 17.79
N ASN A 386 3.39 -22.02 18.92
CA ASN A 386 2.24 -22.71 19.47
C ASN A 386 1.53 -21.88 20.57
N GLY A 387 2.04 -20.68 20.92
CA GLY A 387 1.49 -19.77 21.93
C GLY A 387 1.97 -20.04 23.36
N GLU A 388 2.80 -21.06 23.56
CA GLU A 388 3.37 -21.42 24.85
C GLU A 388 4.75 -20.79 25.02
N ASN A 389 5.36 -20.97 26.19
CA ASN A 389 6.71 -20.49 26.50
C ASN A 389 6.90 -18.99 26.20
N ILE A 390 5.91 -18.18 26.61
CA ILE A 390 5.98 -16.73 26.52
C ILE A 390 7.09 -16.23 27.44
N ASN A 391 8.07 -15.55 26.85
CA ASN A 391 9.18 -14.92 27.57
C ASN A 391 9.24 -13.44 27.20
N LYS A 392 9.35 -12.59 28.21
CA LYS A 392 9.66 -11.18 28.00
C LYS A 392 11.14 -11.06 27.65
N ILE A 393 11.45 -10.39 26.53
CA ILE A 393 12.81 -10.14 26.06
C ILE A 393 13.31 -8.79 26.57
N VAL A 394 12.48 -7.75 26.39
CA VAL A 394 12.80 -6.39 26.79
C VAL A 394 11.70 -5.89 27.71
N ASP A 395 12.08 -5.49 28.94
CA ASP A 395 11.14 -4.93 29.94
C ASP A 395 11.03 -3.41 29.89
N SER A 396 11.38 -2.83 28.74
CA SER A 396 11.26 -1.42 28.40
C SER A 396 10.38 -1.30 27.16
N THR A 397 9.66 -0.19 27.05
CA THR A 397 8.84 0.09 25.85
C THR A 397 9.74 0.17 24.62
N VAL A 398 9.36 -0.56 23.58
CA VAL A 398 10.05 -0.62 22.30
C VAL A 398 9.19 0.09 21.25
N THR A 399 9.78 1.02 20.51
CA THR A 399 9.06 1.73 19.43
C THR A 399 9.16 1.02 18.09
N GLU A 400 10.31 0.41 17.84
CA GLU A 400 10.64 -0.31 16.62
C GLU A 400 11.67 -1.38 16.95
N TYR A 401 11.61 -2.51 16.25
CA TYR A 401 12.67 -3.50 16.28
C TYR A 401 12.74 -4.27 14.97
N GLU A 402 13.90 -4.86 14.73
CA GLU A 402 14.16 -5.78 13.63
C GLU A 402 15.07 -6.90 14.10
N ILE A 403 15.11 -7.98 13.33
CA ILE A 403 15.97 -9.14 13.58
C ILE A 403 17.00 -9.24 12.47
N TYR A 404 18.28 -9.13 12.81
CA TYR A 404 19.39 -9.21 11.87
C TYR A 404 20.52 -10.05 12.46
N ASP A 405 21.04 -10.99 11.66
CA ASP A 405 22.08 -11.95 12.06
C ASP A 405 21.82 -12.63 13.44
N ASN A 406 20.59 -13.12 13.64
CA ASN A 406 20.13 -13.75 14.90
C ASN A 406 20.18 -12.86 16.15
N LYS A 407 20.17 -11.54 15.99
CA LYS A 407 20.07 -10.58 17.09
C LYS A 407 18.89 -9.65 16.89
N ILE A 408 18.41 -9.11 17.99
CA ILE A 408 17.32 -8.13 17.98
C ILE A 408 17.95 -6.75 18.11
N TYR A 409 17.71 -5.91 17.12
CA TYR A 409 18.02 -4.49 17.17
C TYR A 409 16.73 -3.74 17.43
N TYR A 410 16.70 -2.95 18.50
CA TYR A 410 15.46 -2.30 18.92
C TYR A 410 15.70 -0.88 19.44
N ARG A 411 14.67 -0.04 19.31
CA ARG A 411 14.64 1.33 19.77
C ARG A 411 14.05 1.40 21.18
N ASN A 412 14.86 1.82 22.15
CA ASN A 412 14.44 1.87 23.55
C ASN A 412 13.80 3.22 23.90
N ALA A 413 12.49 3.25 24.09
CA ALA A 413 11.75 4.47 24.43
C ALA A 413 12.21 5.11 25.75
N LEU A 414 12.77 4.32 26.68
CA LEU A 414 13.24 4.80 27.98
C LEU A 414 14.63 5.45 27.95
N ASP A 415 15.31 5.36 26.81
CA ASP A 415 16.64 5.94 26.60
C ASP A 415 16.67 6.67 25.26
N GLU A 416 15.72 7.59 25.08
CA GLU A 416 15.66 8.51 23.93
C GLU A 416 15.65 7.79 22.57
N ASN A 417 15.00 6.63 22.49
CA ASN A 417 14.99 5.76 21.30
C ASN A 417 16.38 5.48 20.71
N LYS A 418 17.40 5.40 21.56
CA LYS A 418 18.71 4.88 21.17
C LYS A 418 18.57 3.42 20.76
N LEU A 419 19.49 3.02 19.89
CA LEU A 419 19.54 1.66 19.35
C LEU A 419 20.18 0.72 20.36
N TYR A 420 19.48 -0.34 20.70
CA TYR A 420 19.91 -1.42 21.56
C TYR A 420 20.00 -2.72 20.78
N GLU A 421 20.86 -3.61 21.25
CA GLU A 421 21.06 -4.96 20.74
C GLU A 421 20.85 -5.93 21.90
N THR A 422 20.13 -7.01 21.64
CA THR A 422 20.00 -8.11 22.59
C THR A 422 19.97 -9.44 21.85
N GLU A 423 20.41 -10.49 22.54
CA GLU A 423 20.23 -11.86 22.06
C GLU A 423 18.73 -12.21 21.99
N LEU A 424 18.37 -13.22 21.19
CA LEU A 424 16.97 -13.64 21.04
C LEU A 424 16.26 -13.99 22.35
N LEU A 425 17.00 -14.31 23.42
CA LEU A 425 16.46 -14.62 24.75
C LEU A 425 16.46 -13.44 25.72
N GLY A 426 16.82 -12.23 25.28
CA GLY A 426 16.91 -11.02 26.12
C GLY A 426 18.21 -10.93 26.92
N GLU A 427 19.16 -11.84 26.66
CA GLU A 427 20.50 -11.78 27.23
C GLU A 427 21.34 -10.69 26.56
N ASN A 428 22.39 -10.24 27.25
CA ASN A 428 23.34 -9.24 26.75
C ASN A 428 22.66 -7.99 26.16
N ASN A 429 21.58 -7.52 26.80
CA ASN A 429 20.93 -6.29 26.39
C ASN A 429 21.88 -5.11 26.59
N VAL A 430 22.41 -4.59 25.48
CA VAL A 430 23.41 -3.53 25.45
C VAL A 430 23.02 -2.46 24.46
N ARG A 431 23.35 -1.21 24.79
CA ARG A 431 23.26 -0.13 23.83
C ARG A 431 24.26 -0.37 22.70
N VAL A 432 23.81 -0.32 21.45
CA VAL A 432 24.68 -0.45 20.26
C VAL A 432 25.55 0.79 20.15
N ILE A 433 24.91 1.94 20.23
CA ILE A 433 25.53 3.23 19.99
C ILE A 433 24.88 4.30 20.88
N ASP A 434 25.68 5.23 21.40
CA ASP A 434 25.21 6.29 22.31
C ASP A 434 24.38 7.37 21.59
N GLN A 435 24.52 7.47 20.27
CA GLN A 435 23.78 8.39 19.42
C GLN A 435 22.33 7.94 19.23
N ARG A 436 21.43 8.91 19.23
CA ARG A 436 20.07 8.75 18.68
C ARG A 436 20.15 8.77 17.16
N LEU A 437 19.28 8.02 16.48
CA LEU A 437 19.32 7.87 15.02
C LEU A 437 17.95 8.23 14.41
N LEU A 438 17.92 9.12 13.40
CA LEU A 438 16.71 9.49 12.64
C LEU A 438 16.34 8.41 11.62
N GLN A 439 17.33 7.98 10.85
CA GLN A 439 17.23 6.96 9.83
C GLN A 439 18.44 6.04 9.99
N TYR A 440 18.27 4.74 9.78
CA TYR A 440 19.38 3.81 9.74
C TYR A 440 19.12 2.68 8.73
N GLU A 441 20.20 2.08 8.24
CA GLU A 441 20.21 0.94 7.34
C GLU A 441 21.38 0.03 7.71
N MET A 442 21.13 -1.27 7.80
CA MET A 442 22.20 -2.27 7.98
C MET A 442 22.62 -2.84 6.63
N TYR A 443 23.91 -2.74 6.32
CA TYR A 443 24.45 -3.23 5.06
C TYR A 443 25.87 -3.81 5.27
N ASN A 444 26.06 -5.09 4.95
CA ASN A 444 27.33 -5.82 5.12
C ASN A 444 27.94 -5.69 6.53
N ASP A 445 27.18 -6.02 7.58
CA ASP A 445 27.61 -5.94 9.00
C ASP A 445 27.99 -4.53 9.48
N GLN A 446 27.59 -3.50 8.73
CA GLN A 446 27.80 -2.09 9.06
C GLN A 446 26.44 -1.41 9.27
N LEU A 447 26.39 -0.50 10.23
CA LEU A 447 25.24 0.36 10.49
C LEU A 447 25.49 1.74 9.87
N TYR A 448 24.69 2.11 8.88
CA TYR A 448 24.67 3.47 8.31
C TYR A 448 23.51 4.24 8.91
N PHE A 449 23.73 5.45 9.40
CA PHE A 449 22.65 6.19 10.05
C PHE A 449 22.83 7.70 10.00
N ILE A 450 21.70 8.40 9.97
CA ILE A 450 21.62 9.84 10.23
C ILE A 450 21.45 10.01 11.74
N GLU A 451 22.32 10.77 12.39
CA GLU A 451 22.14 11.08 13.81
C GLU A 451 20.91 11.97 14.02
N ASP A 452 20.18 11.72 15.10
CA ASP A 452 19.10 12.61 15.57
C ASP A 452 19.68 13.72 16.43
N SER A 453 20.18 14.75 15.73
CA SER A 453 20.74 15.98 16.27
C SER A 453 20.41 17.15 15.34
N ASP A 454 20.58 18.40 15.81
CA ASP A 454 20.47 19.59 14.95
C ASP A 454 21.40 19.56 13.72
N GLN A 455 22.43 18.72 13.76
CA GLN A 455 23.44 18.61 12.70
C GLN A 455 23.10 17.51 11.69
N GLN A 456 22.24 16.54 12.02
CA GLN A 456 21.77 15.43 11.18
C GLN A 456 22.86 14.84 10.28
N ARG A 457 24.03 14.54 10.86
CA ARG A 457 25.15 13.99 10.08
C ARG A 457 24.99 12.51 9.82
N LEU A 458 25.54 12.07 8.69
CA LEU A 458 25.61 10.66 8.33
C LEU A 458 26.88 10.01 8.89
N PHE A 459 26.69 8.85 9.52
CA PHE A 459 27.74 8.02 10.08
C PHE A 459 27.65 6.59 9.57
N GLN A 460 28.79 5.93 9.60
CA GLN A 460 28.95 4.49 9.52
C GLN A 460 29.45 4.01 10.88
N TYR A 461 28.87 2.93 11.38
CA TYR A 461 29.31 2.27 12.58
C TYR A 461 29.59 0.79 12.31
N ASP A 462 30.83 0.41 12.56
CA ASP A 462 31.28 -0.96 12.41
C ASP A 462 30.91 -1.76 13.65
N MET A 463 30.01 -2.73 13.45
CA MET A 463 29.39 -3.47 14.53
C MET A 463 30.37 -4.41 15.26
N GLU A 464 31.46 -4.83 14.61
CA GLU A 464 32.48 -5.73 15.17
C GLU A 464 33.55 -4.97 15.95
N THR A 465 34.17 -3.98 15.30
CA THR A 465 35.25 -3.17 15.86
C THR A 465 34.73 -2.05 16.77
N LYS A 466 33.41 -1.81 16.75
CA LYS A 466 32.73 -0.71 17.45
C LYS A 466 33.27 0.66 17.01
N GLN A 467 33.81 0.73 15.80
CA GLN A 467 34.39 1.94 15.24
C GLN A 467 33.29 2.80 14.63
N LEU A 468 33.15 4.03 15.14
CA LEU A 468 32.30 5.06 14.55
C LEU A 468 33.10 5.90 13.55
N THR A 469 32.68 5.90 12.30
CA THR A 469 33.24 6.70 11.21
C THR A 469 32.20 7.70 10.75
N LYS A 470 32.55 8.99 10.78
CA LYS A 470 31.69 10.04 10.23
C LYS A 470 31.86 10.06 8.71
N ILE A 471 30.76 9.93 7.98
CA ILE A 471 30.74 9.94 6.51
C ILE A 471 30.80 11.38 5.99
N THR A 472 30.00 12.29 6.58
CA THR A 472 29.98 13.70 6.19
C THR A 472 29.76 14.64 7.39
N ASP A 473 30.23 15.87 7.25
CA ASP A 473 29.98 16.98 8.18
C ASP A 473 28.68 17.76 7.86
N GLU A 474 28.09 17.47 6.71
CA GLU A 474 26.87 18.10 6.21
C GLU A 474 25.62 17.61 6.95
N GLN A 475 24.61 18.47 6.99
CA GLN A 475 23.27 18.09 7.38
C GLN A 475 22.65 17.24 6.26
N VAL A 476 22.34 15.99 6.59
CA VAL A 476 21.78 14.99 5.68
C VAL A 476 20.29 14.83 5.97
N TYR A 477 19.45 15.00 4.96
CA TYR A 477 17.99 14.90 5.11
C TYR A 477 17.48 13.48 4.89
N GLN A 478 18.09 12.75 3.96
CA GLN A 478 17.78 11.37 3.65
C GLN A 478 18.99 10.73 2.97
N PHE A 479 19.11 9.41 3.11
CA PHE A 479 20.05 8.63 2.32
C PHE A 479 19.43 7.32 1.84
N TYR A 480 20.04 6.74 0.82
CA TYR A 480 19.82 5.36 0.42
C TYR A 480 21.12 4.76 -0.11
N ILE A 481 21.25 3.44 0.03
CA ILE A 481 22.39 2.70 -0.50
C ILE A 481 22.00 2.08 -1.86
N LEU A 482 22.76 2.40 -2.91
CA LEU A 482 22.57 1.83 -4.25
C LEU A 482 23.92 1.50 -4.87
N ASN A 483 24.10 0.24 -5.28
CA ASN A 483 25.32 -0.25 -5.93
C ASN A 483 26.61 0.12 -5.16
N GLU A 484 26.67 -0.21 -3.86
CA GLU A 484 27.82 0.04 -2.99
C GLU A 484 28.21 1.52 -2.83
N LYS A 485 27.25 2.43 -3.04
CA LYS A 485 27.40 3.86 -2.79
C LYS A 485 26.24 4.40 -1.99
N ILE A 486 26.53 5.43 -1.21
CA ILE A 486 25.53 6.19 -0.47
C ILE A 486 25.16 7.40 -1.32
N PHE A 487 23.87 7.51 -1.63
CA PHE A 487 23.27 8.71 -2.20
C PHE A 487 22.56 9.44 -1.08
N TYR A 488 22.88 10.72 -0.89
CA TYR A 488 22.27 11.51 0.18
C TYR A 488 22.01 12.94 -0.27
N THR A 489 20.99 13.57 0.30
CA THR A 489 20.66 14.98 0.05
C THR A 489 21.03 15.84 1.25
N SER A 490 21.44 17.08 0.96
CA SER A 490 21.88 18.07 1.93
C SER A 490 21.40 19.46 1.53
N GLN A 491 21.67 20.47 2.36
CA GLN A 491 21.40 21.87 2.02
C GLN A 491 22.15 22.35 0.76
N GLU A 492 23.32 21.77 0.46
CA GLU A 492 24.14 22.15 -0.72
C GLU A 492 23.71 21.42 -2.01
N GLY A 493 22.75 20.49 -1.90
CA GLY A 493 22.27 19.66 -2.99
C GLY A 493 22.50 18.17 -2.73
N SER A 494 22.55 17.40 -3.82
CA SER A 494 22.77 15.96 -3.78
C SER A 494 24.24 15.58 -3.72
N ASN A 495 24.53 14.48 -3.04
CA ASN A 495 25.87 13.98 -2.86
C ASN A 495 25.92 12.48 -3.08
N ILE A 496 27.09 12.01 -3.52
CA ILE A 496 27.36 10.60 -3.76
C ILE A 496 28.69 10.29 -3.12
N VAL A 497 28.74 9.26 -2.27
CA VAL A 497 29.95 8.92 -1.54
C VAL A 497 30.10 7.40 -1.46
N ASN A 498 31.35 6.92 -1.38
CA ASN A 498 31.59 5.51 -1.08
C ASN A 498 31.10 5.18 0.34
N LEU A 499 30.90 3.90 0.61
CA LEU A 499 30.44 3.41 1.92
C LEU A 499 31.34 3.86 3.09
N ASP A 500 32.64 4.07 2.85
CA ASP A 500 33.60 4.51 3.87
C ASP A 500 33.75 6.04 3.97
N GLY A 501 32.94 6.81 3.23
CA GLY A 501 33.05 8.26 3.15
C GLY A 501 34.09 8.78 2.16
N THR A 502 34.79 7.90 1.43
CA THR A 502 35.75 8.31 0.39
C THR A 502 35.09 8.66 -0.95
N ASP A 503 35.87 9.31 -1.82
CA ASP A 503 35.44 9.82 -3.13
C ASP A 503 34.12 10.63 -3.08
N LEU A 504 33.94 11.45 -2.03
CA LEU A 504 32.78 12.34 -1.93
C LEU A 504 32.67 13.20 -3.19
N LEU A 505 31.58 12.96 -3.91
CA LEU A 505 31.17 13.73 -5.05
C LEU A 505 30.02 14.64 -4.64
N LYS A 506 30.35 15.93 -4.46
CA LYS A 506 29.35 16.98 -4.26
C LYS A 506 28.76 17.46 -5.58
N LEU A 507 27.45 17.55 -5.65
CA LEU A 507 26.75 18.09 -6.82
C LEU A 507 26.08 19.40 -6.41
N THR A 508 26.34 20.47 -7.16
CA THR A 508 25.86 21.83 -6.86
C THR A 508 24.37 22.05 -7.11
N SER A 509 23.65 20.98 -7.39
CA SER A 509 22.22 20.95 -7.67
C SER A 509 21.70 19.62 -7.19
N ASP A 510 20.43 19.60 -6.79
CA ASP A 510 19.74 18.33 -6.64
C ASP A 510 19.75 17.58 -7.97
N ILE A 511 19.91 16.27 -7.85
CA ILE A 511 19.89 15.37 -8.99
C ILE A 511 18.63 14.54 -8.98
N GLU A 512 18.12 14.33 -10.18
CA GLU A 512 16.99 13.46 -10.40
C GLU A 512 17.39 12.28 -11.28
N ASN A 513 16.77 11.13 -11.00
CA ASN A 513 16.89 9.91 -11.77
C ASN A 513 18.36 9.49 -12.04
N PRO A 514 19.22 9.36 -11.01
CA PRO A 514 20.62 9.02 -11.20
C PRO A 514 20.79 7.58 -11.69
N LYS A 515 21.74 7.36 -12.61
CA LYS A 515 22.07 6.03 -13.13
C LYS A 515 23.59 5.88 -13.26
N ILE A 516 24.15 4.91 -12.52
CA ILE A 516 25.56 4.51 -12.67
C ILE A 516 25.67 3.56 -13.88
N LEU A 517 26.67 3.77 -14.73
CA LEU A 517 27.07 2.80 -15.75
C LEU A 517 28.60 2.86 -15.94
N GLY A 518 29.29 1.82 -15.46
CA GLY A 518 30.75 1.83 -15.39
C GLY A 518 31.24 3.02 -14.57
N ASP A 519 32.26 3.71 -15.05
CA ASP A 519 32.87 4.86 -14.36
C ASP A 519 32.02 6.15 -14.37
N TRP A 520 30.81 6.12 -14.92
CA TRP A 520 30.00 7.32 -15.15
C TRP A 520 28.68 7.29 -14.38
N ILE A 521 28.27 8.47 -13.93
CA ILE A 521 26.96 8.75 -13.33
C ILE A 521 26.22 9.68 -14.29
N TYR A 522 25.04 9.28 -14.74
CA TYR A 522 24.14 10.06 -15.58
C TYR A 522 23.01 10.58 -14.71
N TYR A 523 22.67 11.86 -14.86
CA TYR A 523 21.66 12.50 -14.02
C TYR A 523 21.13 13.78 -14.65
N VAL A 524 19.94 14.19 -14.21
CA VAL A 524 19.36 15.49 -14.53
C VAL A 524 19.67 16.45 -13.39
N GLY A 525 20.28 17.59 -13.69
CA GLY A 525 20.58 18.63 -12.69
C GLY A 525 19.52 19.74 -12.67
N TYR A 526 19.17 20.20 -11.47
CA TYR A 526 18.20 21.28 -11.22
C TYR A 526 18.75 22.68 -11.59
N GLY A 527 17.92 23.58 -12.16
CA GLY A 527 18.34 24.94 -12.51
C GLY A 527 17.43 25.67 -13.52
N GLU A 528 17.94 26.75 -14.16
CA GLU A 528 17.20 27.59 -15.12
C GLU A 528 16.62 26.84 -16.34
N HIS A 529 17.21 25.68 -16.65
CA HIS A 529 16.76 24.71 -17.64
C HIS A 529 17.12 23.31 -17.13
N GLU A 530 16.31 22.30 -17.42
CA GLU A 530 16.70 20.91 -17.18
C GLU A 530 17.89 20.55 -18.07
N ASN A 531 18.96 20.06 -17.46
CA ASN A 531 20.18 19.73 -18.18
C ASN A 531 20.60 18.32 -17.84
N LEU A 532 20.90 17.56 -18.90
CA LEU A 532 21.42 16.20 -18.75
C LEU A 532 22.94 16.29 -18.62
N TYR A 533 23.43 15.75 -17.52
CA TYR A 533 24.85 15.67 -17.24
C TYR A 533 25.29 14.21 -17.20
N ARG A 534 26.57 14.04 -17.42
CA ARG A 534 27.30 12.92 -16.86
C ARG A 534 28.50 13.44 -16.11
N ILE A 535 28.94 12.67 -15.14
CA ILE A 535 30.15 12.94 -14.37
C ILE A 535 30.85 11.61 -14.11
N LYS A 536 32.18 11.61 -14.10
CA LYS A 536 32.89 10.43 -13.61
C LYS A 536 32.61 10.26 -12.13
N GLN A 537 32.66 9.02 -11.65
CA GLN A 537 32.50 8.75 -10.22
C GLN A 537 33.54 9.48 -9.35
N ASP A 538 34.70 9.85 -9.91
CA ASP A 538 35.74 10.67 -9.24
C ASP A 538 35.46 12.20 -9.28
N GLY A 539 34.30 12.61 -9.82
CA GLY A 539 33.91 14.01 -10.00
C GLY A 539 34.52 14.71 -11.22
N SER A 540 35.41 14.05 -11.97
CA SER A 540 36.10 14.64 -13.12
C SER A 540 35.31 14.49 -14.43
N GLU A 541 35.78 15.19 -15.47
CA GLU A 541 35.19 15.20 -16.81
C GLU A 541 33.67 15.47 -16.85
N GLN A 542 33.14 16.20 -15.85
CA GLN A 542 31.74 16.61 -15.79
C GLN A 542 31.32 17.24 -17.12
N THR A 543 30.43 16.53 -17.83
CA THR A 543 30.01 16.88 -19.19
C THR A 543 28.54 17.26 -19.11
N LYS A 544 28.21 18.54 -19.34
CA LYS A 544 26.86 18.90 -19.78
C LYS A 544 26.68 18.30 -21.16
N LEU A 545 25.91 17.21 -21.23
CA LEU A 545 25.68 16.49 -22.48
C LEU A 545 24.79 17.33 -23.40
N THR A 546 23.72 17.87 -22.82
CA THR A 546 22.72 18.65 -23.57
C THR A 546 21.74 19.35 -22.61
N THR A 547 20.96 20.28 -23.13
CA THR A 547 19.76 20.81 -22.46
C THR A 547 18.55 19.96 -22.88
N ILE A 548 17.66 19.67 -21.93
CA ILE A 548 16.49 18.79 -22.11
C ILE A 548 15.17 19.49 -21.72
N ASN A 549 14.03 18.86 -22.04
CA ASN A 549 12.67 19.40 -21.84
C ASN A 549 11.76 18.65 -20.84
N THR A 550 12.11 17.42 -20.45
CA THR A 550 11.58 16.72 -19.26
C THR A 550 12.72 15.89 -18.65
N ASN A 551 12.75 15.74 -17.32
CA ASN A 551 13.74 14.96 -16.55
C ASN A 551 13.76 13.44 -16.89
N ASN A 552 12.87 12.98 -17.77
CA ASN A 552 12.83 11.63 -18.32
C ASN A 552 13.83 11.48 -19.48
N TYR A 553 14.90 10.73 -19.22
CA TYR A 553 15.91 10.33 -20.20
C TYR A 553 16.13 8.81 -20.11
N MET A 554 16.43 8.17 -21.24
CA MET A 554 16.58 6.70 -21.32
C MET A 554 17.94 6.30 -21.88
N ILE A 555 18.56 5.29 -21.29
CA ILE A 555 19.85 4.73 -21.74
C ILE A 555 19.60 3.36 -22.38
N LEU A 556 20.01 3.19 -23.63
CA LEU A 556 20.06 1.89 -24.30
C LEU A 556 21.38 1.74 -25.05
N ASN A 557 22.17 0.73 -24.67
CA ASN A 557 23.53 0.52 -25.15
C ASN A 557 24.37 1.79 -24.95
N ASP A 558 25.09 2.24 -25.99
CA ASP A 558 25.94 3.44 -25.94
C ASP A 558 25.18 4.76 -26.15
N TRP A 559 23.85 4.77 -26.11
CA TRP A 559 23.04 5.93 -26.48
C TRP A 559 22.13 6.39 -25.34
N ILE A 560 22.03 7.71 -25.21
CA ILE A 560 21.05 8.38 -24.38
C ILE A 560 20.01 9.00 -25.29
N TYR A 561 18.75 8.72 -25.01
CA TYR A 561 17.59 9.25 -25.70
C TYR A 561 16.92 10.29 -24.81
N TYR A 562 16.65 11.46 -25.38
CA TYR A 562 16.18 12.63 -24.63
C TYR A 562 15.39 13.57 -25.53
N ILE A 563 14.72 14.55 -24.92
CA ILE A 563 13.92 15.56 -25.60
C ILE A 563 14.63 16.91 -25.52
N GLU A 564 14.85 17.56 -26.67
CA GLU A 564 15.46 18.88 -26.78
C GLU A 564 14.77 19.68 -27.88
N ASP A 565 14.48 20.96 -27.62
CA ASP A 565 13.62 21.81 -28.46
C ASP A 565 12.28 21.14 -28.80
N TRP A 566 11.72 20.42 -27.82
CA TRP A 566 10.54 19.57 -27.98
C TRP A 566 10.69 18.57 -29.12
N LYS A 567 11.89 18.06 -29.40
CA LYS A 567 12.14 17.08 -30.46
C LYS A 567 12.98 15.92 -29.95
N LEU A 568 12.80 14.75 -30.56
CA LEU A 568 13.54 13.56 -30.17
C LEU A 568 14.99 13.63 -30.65
N HIS A 569 15.90 13.51 -29.70
CA HIS A 569 17.32 13.45 -29.94
C HIS A 569 17.92 12.21 -29.30
N LYS A 570 19.10 11.83 -29.78
CA LYS A 570 20.01 10.96 -29.07
C LYS A 570 21.42 11.50 -29.10
N ILE A 571 22.18 11.13 -28.11
CA ILE A 571 23.58 11.46 -27.96
C ILE A 571 24.31 10.23 -27.44
N LYS A 572 25.55 10.01 -27.86
CA LYS A 572 26.37 8.96 -27.28
C LYS A 572 26.61 9.26 -25.80
N LEU A 573 26.89 8.20 -25.03
CA LEU A 573 27.28 8.29 -23.63
C LEU A 573 28.46 9.25 -23.38
N ASP A 574 29.35 9.46 -24.35
CA ASP A 574 30.47 10.40 -24.27
C ASP A 574 30.14 11.85 -24.67
N GLY A 575 28.90 12.13 -25.07
CA GLY A 575 28.46 13.40 -25.63
C GLY A 575 28.67 13.52 -27.16
N SER A 576 29.24 12.49 -27.82
CA SER A 576 29.45 12.47 -29.27
C SER A 576 28.21 12.01 -30.05
N GLU A 577 28.32 11.98 -31.39
CA GLU A 577 27.24 11.68 -32.35
C GLU A 577 25.85 12.26 -31.97
N LYS A 578 25.78 13.49 -31.44
CA LYS A 578 24.51 14.17 -31.12
C LYS A 578 23.66 14.29 -32.38
N VAL A 579 22.57 13.52 -32.44
CA VAL A 579 21.73 13.31 -33.63
C VAL A 579 20.27 13.55 -33.27
N LYS A 580 19.63 14.44 -34.03
CA LYS A 580 18.18 14.57 -34.04
C LYS A 580 17.57 13.36 -34.75
N ILE A 581 16.75 12.60 -34.03
CA ILE A 581 16.08 11.41 -34.56
C ILE A 581 14.85 11.81 -35.38
N SER A 582 14.16 12.88 -34.98
CA SER A 582 12.96 13.38 -35.68
C SER A 582 12.81 14.90 -35.53
N ASP A 583 12.18 15.55 -36.53
CA ASP A 583 11.69 16.93 -36.41
C ASP A 583 10.24 17.00 -35.88
N LYS A 584 9.64 15.87 -35.50
CA LYS A 584 8.34 15.80 -34.82
C LYS A 584 8.46 16.36 -33.41
N SER A 585 7.43 17.09 -32.98
CA SER A 585 7.33 17.55 -31.60
C SER A 585 7.30 16.34 -30.66
N VAL A 586 7.82 16.46 -29.44
CA VAL A 586 7.84 15.43 -28.38
C VAL A 586 7.75 16.12 -27.03
N ASN A 587 6.84 15.66 -26.17
CA ASN A 587 6.64 16.14 -24.80
C ASN A 587 7.18 15.14 -23.75
N LEU A 588 7.03 13.83 -24.00
CA LEU A 588 7.42 12.78 -23.05
C LEU A 588 8.03 11.56 -23.78
N LEU A 589 9.09 10.99 -23.19
CA LEU A 589 9.63 9.68 -23.58
C LEU A 589 8.96 8.61 -22.73
N LEU A 590 8.48 7.56 -23.39
CA LEU A 590 7.60 6.60 -22.73
C LEU A 590 8.31 5.26 -22.51
N SER A 591 8.97 4.73 -23.54
CA SER A 591 9.79 3.51 -23.43
C SER A 591 10.74 3.34 -24.62
N ILE A 592 11.69 2.40 -24.51
CA ILE A 592 12.50 1.92 -25.64
C ILE A 592 12.45 0.40 -25.69
N GLU A 593 11.94 -0.14 -26.79
CA GLU A 593 11.82 -1.59 -26.99
C GLU A 593 12.16 -2.00 -28.41
N ASN A 594 12.97 -3.05 -28.59
CA ASN A 594 13.27 -3.62 -29.90
C ASN A 594 13.71 -2.57 -30.96
N ASP A 595 14.59 -1.66 -30.57
CA ASP A 595 15.05 -0.49 -31.35
C ASP A 595 13.96 0.54 -31.71
N TRP A 596 12.78 0.51 -31.09
CA TRP A 596 11.77 1.54 -31.20
C TRP A 596 11.76 2.42 -29.96
N ILE A 597 11.67 3.73 -30.18
CA ILE A 597 11.46 4.73 -29.13
C ILE A 597 10.01 5.11 -29.19
N TYR A 598 9.32 4.98 -28.08
CA TYR A 598 7.94 5.42 -27.95
C TYR A 598 7.89 6.78 -27.27
N ALA A 599 7.12 7.69 -27.86
CA ALA A 599 7.07 9.09 -27.45
C ALA A 599 5.69 9.69 -27.71
N SER A 600 5.35 10.73 -26.94
CA SER A 600 4.14 11.52 -27.14
C SER A 600 4.45 12.94 -27.55
N SER A 601 3.54 13.57 -28.27
CA SER A 601 3.59 14.98 -28.63
C SER A 601 2.23 15.61 -28.52
N SER A 602 2.13 16.86 -28.09
CA SER A 602 0.83 17.50 -27.99
C SER A 602 0.80 18.90 -28.58
N LEU A 603 -0.37 19.24 -29.13
CA LEU A 603 -0.70 20.52 -29.71
C LEU A 603 -1.79 21.15 -28.85
N ASN A 604 -1.48 22.29 -28.25
CA ASN A 604 -2.47 23.08 -27.51
C ASN A 604 -3.52 23.62 -28.49
N ALA A 605 -4.70 22.98 -28.51
CA ALA A 605 -5.84 23.36 -29.35
C ALA A 605 -6.85 24.25 -28.59
N SER A 606 -6.90 24.12 -27.27
CA SER A 606 -7.78 24.83 -26.36
C SER A 606 -7.08 25.01 -24.99
N PRO A 607 -7.41 26.04 -24.19
CA PRO A 607 -7.03 26.07 -22.77
C PRO A 607 -7.65 24.92 -21.94
N ILE A 608 -8.54 24.11 -22.52
CA ILE A 608 -9.29 23.03 -21.83
C ILE A 608 -9.03 21.65 -22.49
N SER A 609 -8.34 21.58 -23.64
CA SER A 609 -8.08 20.30 -24.29
C SER A 609 -6.74 20.26 -25.05
N VAL A 610 -5.98 19.21 -24.77
CA VAL A 610 -4.65 18.95 -25.34
C VAL A 610 -4.78 17.85 -26.39
N TYR A 611 -4.49 18.17 -27.65
CA TYR A 611 -4.50 17.15 -28.72
C TYR A 611 -3.14 16.45 -28.72
N THR A 612 -3.09 15.18 -28.35
CA THR A 612 -1.86 14.40 -28.21
C THR A 612 -1.79 13.32 -29.28
N THR A 613 -0.61 13.21 -29.88
CA THR A 613 -0.20 12.15 -30.77
C THR A 613 0.81 11.26 -30.06
N VAL A 614 0.54 9.96 -30.02
CA VAL A 614 1.51 8.94 -29.58
C VAL A 614 2.11 8.32 -30.81
N PHE A 615 3.42 8.17 -30.83
CA PHE A 615 4.11 7.60 -31.96
C PHE A 615 5.31 6.78 -31.51
N LYS A 616 5.77 5.91 -32.40
CA LYS A 616 7.06 5.26 -32.29
C LYS A 616 7.96 5.65 -33.44
N VAL A 617 9.25 5.74 -33.14
CA VAL A 617 10.28 6.02 -34.12
C VAL A 617 11.47 5.10 -33.88
N LYS A 618 12.02 4.51 -34.95
CA LYS A 618 13.21 3.67 -34.80
C LYS A 618 14.35 4.50 -34.24
N THR A 619 15.22 3.89 -33.44
CA THR A 619 16.43 4.54 -32.86
C THR A 619 17.37 5.13 -33.91
N ASN A 620 17.20 4.78 -35.19
CA ASN A 620 17.92 5.34 -36.34
C ASN A 620 17.18 6.47 -37.09
N GLY A 621 15.96 6.82 -36.68
CA GLY A 621 15.12 7.86 -37.27
C GLY A 621 14.49 7.53 -38.63
N LYS A 622 14.74 6.34 -39.20
CA LYS A 622 14.32 5.99 -40.57
C LYS A 622 12.87 5.53 -40.68
N SER A 623 12.26 5.16 -39.57
CA SER A 623 10.89 4.66 -39.53
C SER A 623 10.15 5.37 -38.42
N TYR A 624 8.97 5.88 -38.76
CA TYR A 624 8.09 6.64 -37.88
C TYR A 624 6.68 6.15 -38.12
N GLU A 625 5.97 5.84 -37.04
CA GLU A 625 4.60 5.36 -37.08
C GLU A 625 3.81 6.10 -35.99
N GLU A 626 2.79 6.83 -36.41
CA GLU A 626 1.78 7.36 -35.48
C GLU A 626 0.90 6.20 -35.05
N LEU A 627 0.74 6.06 -33.74
CA LEU A 627 0.01 4.97 -33.12
C LEU A 627 -1.36 5.46 -32.69
N ILE A 628 -1.42 6.66 -32.09
CA ILE A 628 -2.65 7.24 -31.55
C ILE A 628 -2.66 8.73 -31.85
N ASN A 629 -3.84 9.27 -32.16
CA ASN A 629 -4.08 10.70 -32.43
C ASN A 629 -5.43 11.10 -31.83
N GLY A 630 -5.44 11.90 -30.77
CA GLY A 630 -6.69 12.27 -30.11
C GLY A 630 -6.51 13.35 -29.05
N TYR A 631 -7.59 13.74 -28.39
CA TYR A 631 -7.51 14.59 -27.21
C TYR A 631 -7.14 13.73 -26.02
N ILE A 632 -5.86 13.36 -25.91
CA ILE A 632 -5.45 12.44 -24.85
C ILE A 632 -5.26 13.22 -23.56
N GLU A 633 -5.99 12.83 -22.52
CA GLU A 633 -5.80 13.34 -21.17
C GLU A 633 -4.61 12.63 -20.53
N ASP A 634 -4.54 11.30 -20.65
CA ASP A 634 -3.42 10.50 -20.17
C ASP A 634 -3.01 9.36 -21.06
N LEU A 635 -1.76 8.95 -20.87
CA LEU A 635 -1.03 8.03 -21.71
C LEU A 635 0.07 7.37 -20.90
N GLU A 636 0.22 6.07 -21.06
CA GLU A 636 1.48 5.41 -20.70
C GLU A 636 1.71 4.22 -21.64
N ILE A 637 2.95 3.72 -21.65
CA ILE A 637 3.40 2.63 -22.53
C ILE A 637 4.13 1.61 -21.69
N THR A 638 3.76 0.34 -21.90
CA THR A 638 4.49 -0.80 -21.34
C THR A 638 4.83 -1.76 -22.47
N ASP A 639 5.61 -2.79 -22.16
CA ASP A 639 6.00 -3.83 -23.10
C ASP A 639 4.83 -4.65 -23.68
N LYS A 640 3.61 -4.45 -23.15
CA LYS A 640 2.38 -5.15 -23.60
C LYS A 640 1.30 -4.22 -24.14
N GLY A 641 1.62 -2.93 -24.36
CA GLY A 641 0.80 -2.03 -25.19
C GLY A 641 0.89 -0.54 -24.82
N ILE A 642 -0.10 0.21 -25.29
CA ILE A 642 -0.28 1.63 -25.03
C ILE A 642 -1.68 1.85 -24.48
N LEU A 643 -1.80 2.44 -23.29
CA LEU A 643 -3.08 2.97 -22.82
C LEU A 643 -3.19 4.45 -23.10
N PHE A 644 -4.42 4.91 -23.28
CA PHE A 644 -4.70 6.32 -23.21
C PHE A 644 -6.17 6.62 -22.90
N THR A 645 -6.44 7.79 -22.33
CA THR A 645 -7.80 8.34 -22.12
C THR A 645 -8.09 9.49 -23.08
N GLU A 646 -9.25 9.50 -23.75
CA GLU A 646 -9.67 10.63 -24.59
C GLU A 646 -10.65 11.58 -23.87
N ASN A 647 -10.33 12.87 -23.93
CA ASN A 647 -11.13 14.00 -23.48
C ASN A 647 -12.08 14.48 -24.60
N GLN A 648 -13.24 13.82 -24.70
CA GLN A 648 -14.39 14.24 -25.52
C GLN A 648 -15.69 13.89 -24.78
N GLU A 649 -16.19 14.83 -23.95
CA GLU A 649 -17.52 14.82 -23.29
C GLU A 649 -17.89 13.56 -22.45
N SER A 650 -17.01 12.55 -22.40
CA SER A 650 -17.34 11.16 -22.04
C SER A 650 -16.07 10.29 -21.89
N TYR A 651 -15.04 10.81 -21.22
CA TYR A 651 -13.76 10.18 -20.82
C TYR A 651 -13.58 8.69 -21.18
N ARG A 652 -13.11 8.34 -22.39
CA ARG A 652 -12.97 6.93 -22.84
C ARG A 652 -11.54 6.44 -22.72
N THR A 653 -11.34 5.21 -22.27
CA THR A 653 -10.01 4.61 -22.19
C THR A 653 -9.82 3.57 -23.27
N PHE A 654 -8.67 3.61 -23.91
CA PHE A 654 -8.31 2.77 -25.03
C PHE A 654 -7.03 2.01 -24.72
N LYS A 655 -6.96 0.79 -25.24
CA LYS A 655 -5.74 0.01 -25.33
C LYS A 655 -5.42 -0.24 -26.79
N VAL A 656 -4.18 0.05 -27.14
CA VAL A 656 -3.60 -0.21 -28.46
C VAL A 656 -2.38 -1.09 -28.27
N ASN A 657 -2.15 -2.06 -29.16
CA ASN A 657 -0.93 -2.85 -29.10
C ASN A 657 0.29 -1.94 -29.29
N ILE A 658 1.45 -2.38 -28.82
CA ILE A 658 2.67 -1.57 -28.92
C ILE A 658 3.05 -1.27 -30.38
N ASP A 659 2.64 -2.12 -31.32
CA ASP A 659 2.85 -1.88 -32.74
C ASP A 659 1.85 -0.88 -33.36
N GLY A 660 0.86 -0.39 -32.61
CA GLY A 660 -0.22 0.48 -33.08
C GLY A 660 -1.44 -0.28 -33.59
N SER A 661 -1.40 -1.61 -33.61
CA SER A 661 -2.52 -2.42 -34.09
C SER A 661 -3.59 -2.62 -33.01
N ASN A 662 -4.81 -2.91 -33.46
CA ASN A 662 -5.93 -3.30 -32.60
C ASN A 662 -6.22 -2.31 -31.48
N GLU A 663 -6.85 -1.19 -31.84
CA GLU A 663 -7.51 -0.32 -30.88
C GLU A 663 -8.74 -1.03 -30.32
N SER A 664 -8.70 -1.31 -29.03
CA SER A 664 -9.85 -1.76 -28.26
C SER A 664 -10.24 -0.67 -27.28
N VAL A 665 -11.52 -0.30 -27.31
CA VAL A 665 -12.10 0.54 -26.27
C VAL A 665 -12.16 -0.31 -25.00
N LEU A 666 -11.31 -0.02 -24.02
CA LEU A 666 -11.40 -0.63 -22.70
C LEU A 666 -12.63 -0.11 -21.96
N PHE A 667 -12.95 1.18 -22.16
CA PHE A 667 -14.00 1.87 -21.43
C PHE A 667 -14.74 2.94 -22.24
N THR A 668 -16.05 2.92 -22.10
CA THR A 668 -16.94 4.06 -22.36
C THR A 668 -17.69 4.33 -21.06
N PRO A 669 -17.62 5.53 -20.47
CA PRO A 669 -18.52 5.87 -19.38
C PRO A 669 -19.94 5.81 -19.92
N THR A 670 -20.80 5.07 -19.22
CA THR A 670 -22.24 5.06 -19.49
C THR A 670 -22.78 6.48 -19.26
N PRO A 671 -23.57 7.06 -20.18
CA PRO A 671 -24.07 8.44 -20.07
C PRO A 671 -24.84 8.74 -18.78
#